data_AF-A0A6G2IGB0-F1
#
_entry.id   AF-A0A6G2IGB0-F1
#
_cell.length_a   1.000
_cell.length_b   1.000
_cell.length_c   1.000
_cell.angle_alpha   90.00
_cell.angle_beta   90.00
_cell.angle_gamma   90.00
#
_symmetry.space_group_name_H-M   'P 1'
#
loop_
_entity.id
_entity.type
_entity.pdbx_description
1 polymer ?
#
loop_
_entity_poly.entity_id
_entity_poly.type
_entity_poly.pdbx_seq_one_letter_code
_entity_poly.pdbx_strand_id
1 'polypeptide(L)'
;MDLVPALEEPLKKVLGPATAKVMAEHLGLHSVGDLLHHYPRRYEERGQLTHLADLPMDEHVTVVAQVADARLHSFASAKAPRGKGQRLEVTITDGSGRLQLVFFGNGVHKPHKELLPGTRAMFAGKVSVFNRRLQLAHPAYELLRGTAQDAEDTVENWAGALIPIYPATAKLESWKIGKAVQTVLPSAQEAVDPLPDPLRAGRGLVSLPEALLKIHRPHTKADIDDARSRLKWDEAFVLQVALARRRHADAQLPAVARRPRPGGLLTAFDDRLPFTLTEGQRKVSKEIFDDLATEHPMHRLLQGEVGSGKAQPLDSLVLTPAGFRRMGDLSVRDEVVVPDGEVALIDGVFPQGERDVWRLVLSDGSSVECDDEHLWIVGTRCGWHRGEAPEIMTTREIRLDTFNADGSSKWYLPAATAVDLGDDSGLPLDPYLLGLLLGNGSFRHHVRLSAIDDEIHDFVATAVAPECRLVPVPGSRCDVTIEPTQRAHGVRNPVIQILRDMNLWGVAPHGTCIPDKFKNTSIKNRLALLQGLLDTAGTVHRDGFSVSFRSASRRLADDVAWLVRSLGGRARVLPKKASFDVSVALPHEYAPFRLTRKAERVRPRPKDHTVRRGIRAVEYVGRKPVQCISVAHPSHAYVTDNFTVTHNTMVALRAMLAVVDADGQAALLAPTEVLAQQHHRSVVEMMGELAEGGMLGGAEHATKVVLLTGSIGAAARRRALLDLATGEAGIVIGTHALIEDKVQFHDLGLVVVDEQHRFGVEQRDALRGKGKQPPHLLVMTATPIPRTVAMTVFGDLETSVLDQLPAGRSPIASHVVPAADKPHFLSRAWERVREEAGNGHQAYVVCPRIGDEEDDPKKAGKSPEDEAERRPPLAVLDVADQLAGGPLQGLKVEVLHGRMHPDDKDAVMRRFAAGETDVLVATTVIEVGVNVPNATVMVIMDADRFGVSQLHQLRGRVGRGSAAGLCLLVTEMPEASAARQRLNAVAATLDGFELSRIDLEQRREGDVLGQAQSGARTSLRVLAVIEDEEIIAEAREEAVRLVASDPELTQLPGLRTALDALLDAEREQYLEKG
;
A
#
# COMPACT_ATOMS: atom_id res chain seq x y z
N MET A 1 6.84 -31.39 -40.67
CA MET A 1 5.38 -31.49 -40.66
C MET A 1 5.06 -32.94 -40.46
N ASP A 2 4.37 -33.27 -39.37
CA ASP A 2 3.31 -34.26 -39.30
C ASP A 2 2.70 -34.07 -37.90
N LEU A 3 1.53 -33.43 -37.85
CA LEU A 3 0.71 -33.37 -36.65
C LEU A 3 0.24 -34.79 -36.36
N VAL A 4 0.32 -35.25 -35.11
CA VAL A 4 -0.03 -36.63 -34.75
C VAL A 4 -1.53 -36.86 -35.04
N PRO A 5 -1.91 -37.62 -36.08
CA PRO A 5 -3.30 -37.63 -36.54
C PRO A 5 -4.27 -38.23 -35.52
N ALA A 6 -3.77 -39.06 -34.62
CA ALA A 6 -4.55 -39.72 -33.58
C ALA A 6 -4.97 -38.78 -32.42
N LEU A 7 -4.26 -37.67 -32.18
CA LEU A 7 -4.63 -36.71 -31.12
C LEU A 7 -5.69 -35.71 -31.57
N GLU A 8 -5.64 -35.25 -32.84
CA GLU A 8 -6.67 -34.37 -33.40
C GLU A 8 -7.96 -35.12 -33.80
N GLU A 9 -7.99 -36.45 -33.71
CA GLU A 9 -9.13 -37.24 -34.14
C GLU A 9 -10.41 -36.86 -33.36
N PRO A 10 -11.53 -36.49 -34.04
CA PRO A 10 -12.72 -36.06 -33.33
C PRO A 10 -13.36 -37.17 -32.49
N LEU A 11 -13.70 -36.87 -31.22
CA LEU A 11 -14.33 -37.83 -30.29
C LEU A 11 -15.61 -38.48 -30.86
N LYS A 12 -16.31 -37.78 -31.77
CA LYS A 12 -17.48 -38.28 -32.49
C LYS A 12 -17.21 -39.57 -33.27
N LYS A 13 -15.98 -39.77 -33.77
CA LYS A 13 -15.56 -40.94 -34.55
C LYS A 13 -15.15 -42.10 -33.66
N VAL A 14 -14.55 -41.83 -32.50
CA VAL A 14 -14.00 -42.85 -31.58
C VAL A 14 -15.01 -43.30 -30.52
N LEU A 15 -15.75 -42.38 -29.90
CA LEU A 15 -16.68 -42.65 -28.78
C LEU A 15 -18.17 -42.65 -29.19
N GLY A 16 -18.43 -42.40 -30.47
CA GLY A 16 -19.77 -42.27 -31.04
C GLY A 16 -20.45 -40.91 -30.78
N PRO A 17 -21.46 -40.55 -31.60
CA PRO A 17 -21.98 -39.20 -31.66
C PRO A 17 -22.76 -38.74 -30.42
N ALA A 18 -23.38 -39.66 -29.67
CA ALA A 18 -24.14 -39.32 -28.47
C ALA A 18 -23.22 -38.90 -27.32
N THR A 19 -22.18 -39.71 -27.03
CA THR A 19 -21.19 -39.43 -25.98
C THR A 19 -20.39 -38.17 -26.30
N ALA A 20 -19.87 -38.07 -27.53
CA ALA A 20 -19.08 -36.93 -27.96
C ALA A 20 -19.87 -35.61 -27.91
N LYS A 21 -21.17 -35.63 -28.25
CA LYS A 21 -22.03 -34.43 -28.13
C LYS A 21 -22.17 -33.96 -26.69
N VAL A 22 -22.34 -34.87 -25.72
CA VAL A 22 -22.44 -34.51 -24.30
C VAL A 22 -21.09 -34.01 -23.77
N MET A 23 -19.98 -34.60 -24.20
CA MET A 23 -18.63 -34.14 -23.87
C MET A 23 -18.34 -32.75 -24.43
N ALA A 24 -18.70 -32.46 -25.68
CA ALA A 24 -18.57 -31.13 -26.25
C ALA A 24 -19.47 -30.09 -25.53
N GLU A 25 -20.76 -30.37 -25.34
CA GLU A 25 -21.69 -29.41 -24.72
C GLU A 25 -21.38 -29.11 -23.24
N HIS A 26 -20.99 -30.11 -22.45
CA HIS A 26 -20.89 -29.96 -20.97
C HIS A 26 -19.44 -29.93 -20.46
N LEU A 27 -18.48 -30.47 -21.23
CA LEU A 27 -17.05 -30.45 -20.90
C LEU A 27 -16.17 -29.77 -21.97
N GLY A 28 -16.72 -29.32 -23.10
CA GLY A 28 -15.95 -28.69 -24.19
C GLY A 28 -14.77 -29.54 -24.67
N LEU A 29 -14.96 -30.87 -24.76
CA LEU A 29 -13.96 -31.79 -25.30
C LEU A 29 -14.40 -32.22 -26.70
N HIS A 30 -13.53 -32.04 -27.70
CA HIS A 30 -13.84 -32.22 -29.12
C HIS A 30 -12.96 -33.28 -29.79
N SER A 31 -11.68 -33.36 -29.39
CA SER A 31 -10.64 -34.25 -29.91
C SER A 31 -10.22 -35.34 -28.90
N VAL A 32 -9.52 -36.36 -29.39
CA VAL A 32 -8.83 -37.36 -28.53
C VAL A 32 -7.83 -36.67 -27.59
N GLY A 33 -7.09 -35.67 -28.08
CA GLY A 33 -6.17 -34.85 -27.31
C GLY A 33 -6.86 -34.17 -26.13
N ASP A 34 -8.02 -33.54 -26.33
CA ASP A 34 -8.78 -32.88 -25.24
C ASP A 34 -9.13 -33.86 -24.12
N LEU A 35 -9.51 -35.09 -24.47
CA LEU A 35 -9.88 -36.12 -23.52
C LEU A 35 -8.66 -36.69 -22.77
N LEU A 36 -7.50 -36.81 -23.43
CA LEU A 36 -6.24 -37.21 -22.81
C LEU A 36 -5.60 -36.10 -21.94
N HIS A 37 -6.02 -34.85 -22.10
CA HIS A 37 -5.63 -33.76 -21.19
C HIS A 37 -6.72 -33.44 -20.14
N HIS A 38 -7.78 -34.24 -20.07
CA HIS A 38 -8.84 -34.12 -19.06
C HIS A 38 -8.47 -34.94 -17.81
N TYR A 39 -7.54 -34.41 -17.01
CA TYR A 39 -6.90 -35.16 -15.93
C TYR A 39 -7.81 -35.50 -14.74
N PRO A 40 -7.50 -36.57 -13.97
CA PRO A 40 -8.20 -36.87 -12.71
C PRO A 40 -7.98 -35.81 -11.63
N ARG A 41 -9.06 -35.37 -10.96
CA ARG A 41 -9.01 -34.43 -9.82
C ARG A 41 -8.41 -35.08 -8.57
N ARG A 42 -8.63 -36.38 -8.37
CA ARG A 42 -8.05 -37.18 -7.26
C ARG A 42 -7.96 -38.66 -7.61
N TYR A 43 -7.23 -39.40 -6.78
CA TYR A 43 -7.08 -40.85 -6.86
C TYR A 43 -7.49 -41.47 -5.52
N GLU A 44 -8.30 -42.52 -5.55
CA GLU A 44 -8.70 -43.27 -4.35
C GLU A 44 -8.02 -44.64 -4.38
N GLU A 45 -7.48 -45.09 -3.23
CA GLU A 45 -6.93 -46.44 -3.13
C GLU A 45 -8.02 -47.51 -3.15
N ARG A 46 -7.78 -48.62 -3.86
CA ARG A 46 -8.72 -49.72 -4.02
C ARG A 46 -8.98 -50.44 -2.69
N GLY A 47 -9.93 -49.91 -1.92
CA GLY A 47 -10.34 -50.46 -0.62
C GLY A 47 -10.47 -49.42 0.49
N GLN A 48 -9.95 -48.20 0.28
CA GLN A 48 -10.15 -47.04 1.14
C GLN A 48 -11.52 -46.39 0.87
N LEU A 49 -12.07 -45.70 1.86
CA LEU A 49 -13.37 -45.02 1.77
C LEU A 49 -13.14 -43.51 1.84
N THR A 50 -13.84 -42.73 0.99
CA THR A 50 -13.71 -41.27 0.93
C THR A 50 -14.21 -40.64 2.23
N HIS A 51 -13.45 -39.72 2.82
CA HIS A 51 -13.87 -39.01 4.03
C HIS A 51 -15.14 -38.17 3.78
N LEU A 52 -16.25 -38.53 4.42
CA LEU A 52 -17.59 -37.99 4.17
C LEU A 52 -17.87 -36.67 4.92
N ALA A 53 -17.03 -36.30 5.89
CA ALA A 53 -17.21 -35.09 6.70
C ALA A 53 -16.89 -33.79 5.94
N ASP A 54 -15.96 -33.85 4.96
CA ASP A 54 -15.38 -32.67 4.31
C ASP A 54 -15.98 -32.40 2.91
N LEU A 55 -17.18 -32.91 2.64
CA LEU A 55 -17.82 -32.79 1.33
C LEU A 55 -18.36 -31.36 1.10
N PRO A 56 -17.96 -30.67 0.02
CA PRO A 56 -18.45 -29.32 -0.28
C PRO A 56 -19.95 -29.33 -0.54
N MET A 57 -20.66 -28.37 0.05
CA MET A 57 -22.09 -28.21 -0.13
C MET A 57 -22.45 -27.73 -1.54
N ASP A 58 -23.55 -28.24 -2.08
CA ASP A 58 -24.12 -27.89 -3.38
C ASP A 58 -23.27 -28.22 -4.63
N GLU A 59 -22.04 -28.76 -4.46
CA GLU A 59 -21.25 -29.34 -5.57
C GLU A 59 -21.76 -30.75 -5.96
N HIS A 60 -21.52 -31.15 -7.21
CA HIS A 60 -21.61 -32.54 -7.65
C HIS A 60 -20.33 -33.29 -7.25
N VAL A 61 -20.44 -34.28 -6.37
CA VAL A 61 -19.30 -35.06 -5.86
C VAL A 61 -19.43 -36.54 -6.27
N THR A 62 -18.29 -37.22 -6.43
CA THR A 62 -18.22 -38.69 -6.55
C THR A 62 -17.47 -39.26 -5.35
N VAL A 63 -18.12 -40.07 -4.52
CA VAL A 63 -17.57 -40.63 -3.27
C VAL A 63 -17.51 -42.15 -3.31
N VAL A 64 -16.47 -42.73 -2.71
CA VAL A 64 -16.33 -44.19 -2.51
C VAL A 64 -16.75 -44.51 -1.08
N ALA A 65 -17.81 -45.30 -0.91
CA ALA A 65 -18.35 -45.58 0.43
C ALA A 65 -18.94 -47.00 0.54
N GLN A 66 -19.11 -47.45 1.79
CA GLN A 66 -19.78 -48.71 2.10
C GLN A 66 -21.21 -48.44 2.58
N VAL A 67 -22.17 -49.24 2.10
CA VAL A 67 -23.56 -49.19 2.58
C VAL A 67 -23.62 -49.71 4.01
N ALA A 68 -24.09 -48.88 4.94
CA ALA A 68 -24.30 -49.23 6.34
C ALA A 68 -25.71 -49.77 6.60
N ASP A 69 -26.73 -49.15 5.99
CA ASP A 69 -28.14 -49.49 6.16
C ASP A 69 -28.94 -49.06 4.92
N ALA A 70 -30.04 -49.75 4.60
CA ALA A 70 -30.91 -49.43 3.47
C ALA A 70 -32.38 -49.65 3.86
N ARG A 71 -33.16 -48.56 3.91
CA ARG A 71 -34.55 -48.57 4.40
C ARG A 71 -35.53 -48.09 3.34
N LEU A 72 -36.50 -48.93 3.02
CA LEU A 72 -37.61 -48.60 2.16
C LEU A 72 -38.76 -47.99 2.98
N HIS A 73 -38.99 -46.69 2.82
CA HIS A 73 -40.10 -45.96 3.42
C HIS A 73 -41.23 -45.80 2.39
N SER A 74 -42.44 -46.25 2.75
CA SER A 74 -43.67 -45.98 2.00
C SER A 74 -44.39 -44.76 2.56
N PHE A 75 -44.88 -43.88 1.69
CA PHE A 75 -45.62 -42.68 2.05
C PHE A 75 -46.79 -42.40 1.12
N ALA A 76 -47.81 -41.71 1.63
CA ALA A 76 -48.91 -41.20 0.83
C ALA A 76 -48.49 -39.87 0.19
N SER A 77 -48.79 -39.69 -1.10
CA SER A 77 -48.49 -38.47 -1.86
C SER A 77 -49.78 -37.91 -2.46
N ALA A 78 -49.84 -36.60 -2.69
CA ALA A 78 -50.99 -35.93 -3.32
C ALA A 78 -51.36 -36.52 -4.70
N LYS A 79 -50.39 -37.08 -5.43
CA LYS A 79 -50.64 -37.79 -6.71
C LYS A 79 -50.91 -39.30 -6.55
N ALA A 80 -50.82 -39.86 -5.35
CA ALA A 80 -51.02 -41.29 -5.06
C ALA A 80 -51.53 -41.53 -3.61
N PRO A 81 -52.82 -41.27 -3.32
CA PRO A 81 -53.37 -41.27 -1.96
C PRO A 81 -53.51 -42.67 -1.30
N ARG A 82 -53.24 -43.76 -2.03
CA ARG A 82 -53.26 -45.16 -1.50
C ARG A 82 -51.85 -45.74 -1.29
N GLY A 83 -50.93 -44.94 -0.74
CA GLY A 83 -49.66 -45.45 -0.18
C GLY A 83 -48.66 -46.07 -1.16
N LYS A 84 -48.61 -45.57 -2.42
CA LYS A 84 -47.67 -46.06 -3.45
C LYS A 84 -46.41 -45.19 -3.65
N GLY A 85 -46.25 -44.11 -2.89
CA GLY A 85 -44.98 -43.37 -2.88
C GLY A 85 -43.92 -44.20 -2.17
N GLN A 86 -42.87 -44.61 -2.87
CA GLN A 86 -41.71 -45.28 -2.29
C GLN A 86 -40.52 -44.31 -2.23
N ARG A 87 -39.87 -44.24 -1.07
CA ARG A 87 -38.59 -43.58 -0.84
C ARG A 87 -37.61 -44.61 -0.30
N LEU A 88 -36.45 -44.76 -0.92
CA LEU A 88 -35.35 -45.54 -0.35
C LEU A 88 -34.33 -44.59 0.26
N GLU A 89 -34.06 -44.77 1.54
CA GLU A 89 -32.96 -44.13 2.25
C GLU A 89 -31.84 -45.15 2.44
N VAL A 90 -30.73 -44.97 1.72
CA VAL A 90 -29.51 -45.75 1.92
C VAL A 90 -28.54 -44.90 2.73
N THR A 91 -28.14 -45.35 3.92
CA THR A 91 -27.08 -44.68 4.68
C THR A 91 -25.76 -45.30 4.31
N ILE A 92 -24.84 -44.50 3.78
CA ILE A 92 -23.46 -44.90 3.50
C ILE A 92 -22.51 -44.36 4.58
N THR A 93 -21.38 -45.05 4.77
CA THR A 93 -20.35 -44.71 5.74
C THR A 93 -18.96 -45.02 5.19
N ASP A 94 -17.99 -44.28 5.69
CA ASP A 94 -16.54 -44.38 5.51
C ASP A 94 -15.83 -44.91 6.77
N GLY A 95 -16.54 -44.98 7.90
CA GLY A 95 -16.02 -45.36 9.22
C GLY A 95 -15.97 -44.22 10.23
N SER A 96 -15.90 -42.96 9.80
CA SER A 96 -15.89 -41.76 10.66
C SER A 96 -17.17 -40.92 10.56
N GLY A 97 -17.78 -40.87 9.38
CA GLY A 97 -19.00 -40.14 9.05
C GLY A 97 -20.12 -41.00 8.45
N ARG A 98 -21.26 -40.35 8.18
CA ARG A 98 -22.44 -40.96 7.54
C ARG A 98 -23.12 -39.98 6.60
N LEU A 99 -23.43 -40.42 5.40
CA LEU A 99 -24.15 -39.66 4.37
C LEU A 99 -25.43 -40.41 3.97
N GLN A 100 -26.54 -39.71 3.78
CA GLN A 100 -27.80 -40.35 3.32
C GLN A 100 -27.95 -40.25 1.80
N LEU A 101 -28.31 -41.34 1.14
CA LEU A 101 -28.68 -41.37 -0.27
C LEU A 101 -30.20 -41.54 -0.34
N VAL A 102 -30.88 -40.69 -1.11
CA VAL A 102 -32.34 -40.67 -1.18
C VAL A 102 -32.82 -40.88 -2.60
N PHE A 103 -33.55 -41.96 -2.84
CA PHE A 103 -34.18 -42.29 -4.11
C PHE A 103 -35.70 -42.26 -3.97
N PHE A 104 -36.40 -41.65 -4.92
CA PHE A 104 -37.86 -41.56 -4.93
C PHE A 104 -38.51 -42.30 -6.13
N GLY A 105 -39.73 -42.81 -5.93
CA GLY A 105 -40.59 -43.31 -7.00
C GLY A 105 -40.10 -44.60 -7.67
N ASN A 106 -40.41 -44.77 -8.96
CA ASN A 106 -40.12 -46.01 -9.72
C ASN A 106 -38.62 -46.35 -9.82
N GLY A 107 -37.74 -45.37 -9.59
CA GLY A 107 -36.28 -45.56 -9.58
C GLY A 107 -35.75 -46.36 -8.39
N VAL A 108 -36.58 -46.67 -7.39
CA VAL A 108 -36.19 -47.34 -6.14
C VAL A 108 -35.90 -48.83 -6.29
N HIS A 109 -36.50 -49.52 -7.26
CA HIS A 109 -36.42 -50.99 -7.35
C HIS A 109 -35.03 -51.56 -7.66
N LYS A 110 -34.21 -50.85 -8.44
CA LYS A 110 -32.84 -51.28 -8.77
C LYS A 110 -31.87 -51.02 -7.60
N PRO A 111 -31.76 -49.79 -7.04
CA PRO A 111 -30.94 -49.52 -5.86
C PRO A 111 -31.29 -50.41 -4.66
N HIS A 112 -32.58 -50.70 -4.40
CA HIS A 112 -32.99 -51.57 -3.29
C HIS A 112 -32.51 -53.03 -3.44
N LYS A 113 -32.24 -53.51 -4.65
CA LYS A 113 -31.68 -54.85 -4.90
C LYS A 113 -30.15 -54.86 -4.86
N GLU A 114 -29.51 -53.76 -5.27
CA GLU A 114 -28.07 -53.68 -5.50
C GLU A 114 -27.29 -53.07 -4.33
N LEU A 115 -27.90 -52.17 -3.54
CA LEU A 115 -27.28 -51.46 -2.42
C LEU A 115 -27.64 -52.12 -1.08
N LEU A 116 -27.23 -53.37 -0.89
CA LEU A 116 -27.39 -54.09 0.38
C LEU A 116 -26.32 -53.67 1.40
N PRO A 117 -26.59 -53.70 2.72
CA PRO A 117 -25.59 -53.44 3.76
C PRO A 117 -24.32 -54.28 3.57
N GLY A 118 -23.15 -53.64 3.68
CA GLY A 118 -21.84 -54.23 3.38
C GLY A 118 -21.36 -54.01 1.94
N THR A 119 -22.24 -53.63 1.00
CA THR A 119 -21.84 -53.36 -0.40
C THR A 119 -20.97 -52.12 -0.49
N ARG A 120 -19.87 -52.19 -1.25
CA ARG A 120 -19.00 -51.05 -1.59
C ARG A 120 -19.33 -50.56 -3.00
N ALA A 121 -19.48 -49.25 -3.15
CA ALA A 121 -19.82 -48.64 -4.44
C ALA A 121 -19.30 -47.21 -4.52
N MET A 122 -19.18 -46.72 -5.75
CA MET A 122 -19.02 -45.30 -6.04
C MET A 122 -20.40 -44.66 -6.16
N PHE A 123 -20.59 -43.48 -5.56
CA PHE A 123 -21.84 -42.73 -5.59
C PHE A 123 -21.57 -41.30 -6.10
N ALA A 124 -22.31 -40.86 -7.11
CA ALA A 124 -22.17 -39.53 -7.72
C ALA A 124 -23.48 -38.73 -7.67
N GLY A 125 -23.45 -37.50 -7.17
CA GLY A 125 -24.62 -36.62 -7.11
C GLY A 125 -24.36 -35.27 -6.42
N LYS A 126 -25.38 -34.39 -6.40
CA LYS A 126 -25.31 -33.09 -5.73
C LYS A 126 -25.42 -33.24 -4.20
N VAL A 127 -24.50 -32.64 -3.46
CA VAL A 127 -24.54 -32.59 -1.98
C VAL A 127 -25.59 -31.59 -1.53
N SER A 128 -26.62 -32.05 -0.82
CA SER A 128 -27.67 -31.21 -0.25
C SER A 128 -27.83 -31.46 1.25
N VAL A 129 -28.46 -30.54 1.99
CA VAL A 129 -28.83 -30.77 3.39
C VAL A 129 -30.34 -30.82 3.53
N PHE A 130 -30.82 -31.87 4.20
CA PHE A 130 -32.21 -32.01 4.57
C PHE A 130 -32.31 -32.45 6.04
N ASN A 131 -33.17 -31.79 6.82
CA ASN A 131 -33.36 -32.08 8.25
C ASN A 131 -32.04 -32.14 9.05
N ARG A 132 -31.12 -31.18 8.80
CA ARG A 132 -29.77 -31.09 9.40
C ARG A 132 -28.85 -32.30 9.15
N ARG A 133 -29.08 -33.05 8.07
CA ARG A 133 -28.19 -34.13 7.60
C ARG A 133 -27.79 -33.90 6.16
N LEU A 134 -26.53 -34.21 5.84
CA LEU A 134 -26.04 -34.25 4.47
C LEU A 134 -26.70 -35.43 3.72
N GLN A 135 -27.13 -35.18 2.50
CA GLN A 135 -27.70 -36.19 1.62
C GLN A 135 -27.33 -35.99 0.14
N LEU A 136 -27.29 -37.08 -0.62
CA LEU A 136 -27.33 -37.08 -2.07
C LEU A 136 -28.75 -37.46 -2.54
N ALA A 137 -29.40 -36.57 -3.27
CA ALA A 137 -30.71 -36.86 -3.89
C ALA A 137 -30.52 -37.49 -5.27
N HIS A 138 -31.16 -38.63 -5.53
CA HIS A 138 -31.04 -39.40 -6.78
C HIS A 138 -29.60 -39.60 -7.31
N PRO A 139 -28.63 -40.05 -6.48
CA PRO A 139 -27.27 -40.26 -6.95
C PRO A 139 -27.19 -41.41 -7.95
N ALA A 140 -26.36 -41.23 -8.98
CA ALA A 140 -25.89 -42.34 -9.80
C ALA A 140 -24.89 -43.18 -8.99
N TYR A 141 -24.79 -44.49 -9.28
CA TYR A 141 -23.85 -45.37 -8.58
C TYR A 141 -23.29 -46.47 -9.49
N GLU A 142 -22.07 -46.91 -9.19
CA GLU A 142 -21.43 -48.08 -9.80
C GLU A 142 -20.85 -49.00 -8.71
N LEU A 143 -21.12 -50.30 -8.81
CA LEU A 143 -20.77 -51.29 -7.80
C LEU A 143 -19.29 -51.70 -7.92
N LEU A 144 -18.54 -51.58 -6.82
CA LEU A 144 -17.16 -52.06 -6.75
C LEU A 144 -17.15 -53.55 -6.37
N ARG A 145 -17.55 -54.42 -7.31
CA ARG A 145 -17.66 -55.87 -7.06
C ARG A 145 -16.30 -56.53 -6.81
N GLY A 146 -16.29 -57.41 -5.81
CA GLY A 146 -15.19 -58.34 -5.49
C GLY A 146 -15.64 -59.79 -5.54
N THR A 147 -16.46 -60.17 -6.53
CA THR A 147 -17.06 -61.51 -6.65
C THR A 147 -16.68 -62.17 -7.98
N ALA A 148 -16.13 -63.38 -7.89
CA ALA A 148 -15.41 -64.08 -8.96
C ALA A 148 -16.29 -64.75 -10.04
N GLN A 149 -17.28 -64.03 -10.60
CA GLN A 149 -18.22 -64.60 -11.57
C GLN A 149 -18.38 -63.83 -12.90
N ASP A 150 -17.85 -62.60 -13.02
CA ASP A 150 -17.91 -61.76 -14.24
C ASP A 150 -16.48 -61.39 -14.73
N ALA A 151 -15.57 -62.38 -14.73
CA ALA A 151 -14.12 -62.14 -14.62
C ALA A 151 -13.33 -61.99 -15.95
N GLU A 152 -13.95 -62.03 -17.13
CA GLU A 152 -13.21 -61.95 -18.41
C GLU A 152 -13.15 -60.53 -19.01
N ASP A 153 -14.22 -59.72 -18.95
CA ASP A 153 -14.23 -58.37 -19.55
C ASP A 153 -13.83 -57.21 -18.60
N THR A 154 -13.75 -57.46 -17.28
CA THR A 154 -13.59 -56.38 -16.27
C THR A 154 -12.21 -56.31 -15.61
N VAL A 155 -11.36 -57.33 -15.78
CA VAL A 155 -10.07 -57.43 -15.08
C VAL A 155 -9.01 -56.47 -15.63
N GLU A 156 -8.92 -56.31 -16.96
CA GLU A 156 -7.94 -55.38 -17.56
C GLU A 156 -8.33 -53.90 -17.40
N ASN A 157 -9.62 -53.59 -17.53
CA ASN A 157 -10.14 -52.22 -17.49
C ASN A 157 -9.96 -51.53 -16.12
N TRP A 158 -9.79 -52.28 -15.03
CA TRP A 158 -9.65 -51.74 -13.66
C TRP A 158 -8.52 -52.41 -12.87
N ALA A 159 -7.39 -52.65 -13.55
CA ALA A 159 -6.22 -53.34 -12.98
C ALA A 159 -5.34 -52.50 -12.04
N GLY A 160 -5.59 -51.19 -11.89
CA GLY A 160 -4.82 -50.30 -11.02
C GLY A 160 -5.12 -50.51 -9.52
N ALA A 161 -4.11 -50.26 -8.67
CA ALA A 161 -4.30 -50.14 -7.22
C ALA A 161 -4.99 -48.81 -6.83
N LEU A 162 -4.97 -47.84 -7.73
CA LEU A 162 -5.49 -46.48 -7.59
C LEU A 162 -6.58 -46.23 -8.63
N ILE A 163 -7.70 -45.65 -8.20
CA ILE A 163 -8.86 -45.34 -9.05
C ILE A 163 -8.87 -43.84 -9.35
N PRO A 164 -8.71 -43.40 -10.62
CA PRO A 164 -8.81 -41.99 -11.00
C PRO A 164 -10.26 -41.49 -10.93
N ILE A 165 -10.47 -40.34 -10.28
CA ILE A 165 -11.75 -39.63 -10.23
C ILE A 165 -11.67 -38.33 -11.03
N TYR A 166 -12.45 -38.26 -12.09
CA TYR A 166 -12.50 -37.15 -13.04
C TYR A 166 -13.53 -36.07 -12.63
N PRO A 167 -13.36 -34.82 -13.07
CA PRO A 167 -14.39 -33.78 -12.99
C PRO A 167 -15.70 -34.19 -13.69
N ALA A 168 -16.69 -34.62 -12.91
CA ALA A 168 -18.00 -35.06 -13.40
C ALA A 168 -19.01 -33.91 -13.53
N THR A 169 -19.97 -34.07 -14.43
CA THR A 169 -21.16 -33.18 -14.55
C THR A 169 -22.43 -33.97 -14.26
N ALA A 170 -23.56 -33.29 -14.05
CA ALA A 170 -24.86 -33.93 -13.86
C ALA A 170 -25.31 -34.86 -15.01
N LYS A 171 -24.70 -34.73 -16.21
CA LYS A 171 -24.97 -35.58 -17.39
C LYS A 171 -23.86 -36.59 -17.68
N LEU A 172 -22.68 -36.47 -17.07
CA LEU A 172 -21.52 -37.31 -17.37
C LEU A 172 -20.70 -37.60 -16.11
N GLU A 173 -20.79 -38.84 -15.65
CA GLU A 173 -20.22 -39.34 -14.41
C GLU A 173 -18.76 -39.79 -14.59
N SER A 174 -17.96 -39.69 -13.52
CA SER A 174 -16.50 -39.95 -13.54
C SER A 174 -16.10 -41.29 -14.17
N TRP A 175 -16.88 -42.36 -13.99
CA TRP A 175 -16.56 -43.67 -14.56
C TRP A 175 -16.87 -43.77 -16.07
N LYS A 176 -17.81 -42.99 -16.60
CA LYS A 176 -18.03 -42.89 -18.05
C LYS A 176 -16.88 -42.14 -18.72
N ILE A 177 -16.40 -41.08 -18.07
CA ILE A 177 -15.17 -40.37 -18.47
C ILE A 177 -13.98 -41.34 -18.43
N GLY A 178 -13.78 -42.07 -17.33
CA GLY A 178 -12.70 -43.06 -17.22
C GLY A 178 -12.73 -44.15 -18.29
N LYS A 179 -13.90 -44.71 -18.63
CA LYS A 179 -14.06 -45.70 -19.72
C LYS A 179 -13.77 -45.10 -21.10
N ALA A 180 -14.17 -43.85 -21.33
CA ALA A 180 -13.83 -43.13 -22.56
C ALA A 180 -12.33 -42.86 -22.67
N VAL A 181 -11.68 -42.39 -21.59
CA VAL A 181 -10.22 -42.22 -21.52
C VAL A 181 -9.52 -43.56 -21.81
N GLN A 182 -9.93 -44.66 -21.19
CA GLN A 182 -9.34 -45.99 -21.45
C GLN A 182 -9.44 -46.43 -22.91
N THR A 183 -10.49 -46.01 -23.63
CA THR A 183 -10.67 -46.31 -25.06
C THR A 183 -9.65 -45.57 -25.93
N VAL A 184 -9.25 -44.35 -25.53
CA VAL A 184 -8.29 -43.51 -26.27
C VAL A 184 -6.85 -43.54 -25.73
N LEU A 185 -6.65 -44.09 -24.52
CA LEU A 185 -5.34 -44.13 -23.85
C LEU A 185 -4.22 -44.82 -24.65
N PRO A 186 -4.47 -45.86 -25.47
CA PRO A 186 -3.43 -46.40 -26.35
C PRO A 186 -2.84 -45.36 -27.31
N SER A 187 -3.65 -44.42 -27.81
CA SER A 187 -3.21 -43.34 -28.71
C SER A 187 -2.26 -42.34 -28.05
N ALA A 188 -2.16 -42.32 -26.71
CA ALA A 188 -1.18 -41.50 -26.00
C ALA A 188 0.28 -41.91 -26.30
N GLN A 189 0.51 -43.15 -26.80
CA GLN A 189 1.83 -43.59 -27.24
C GLN A 189 2.34 -42.85 -28.49
N GLU A 190 1.45 -42.25 -29.28
CA GLU A 190 1.79 -41.48 -30.47
C GLU A 190 2.10 -40.02 -30.16
N ALA A 191 1.94 -39.56 -28.91
CA ALA A 191 2.17 -38.17 -28.53
C ALA A 191 3.66 -37.78 -28.68
N VAL A 192 3.91 -36.77 -29.52
CA VAL A 192 5.25 -36.17 -29.69
C VAL A 192 5.59 -35.35 -28.45
N ASP A 193 6.76 -35.58 -27.88
CA ASP A 193 7.24 -34.84 -26.72
C ASP A 193 7.68 -33.42 -27.13
N PRO A 194 7.09 -32.33 -26.57
CA PRO A 194 7.48 -30.96 -26.89
C PRO A 194 8.78 -30.53 -26.19
N LEU A 195 9.24 -31.26 -25.16
CA LEU A 195 10.46 -30.92 -24.41
C LEU A 195 11.72 -31.48 -25.10
N PRO A 196 12.80 -30.70 -25.21
CA PRO A 196 14.07 -31.21 -25.71
C PRO A 196 14.61 -32.36 -24.85
N ASP A 197 15.09 -33.43 -25.50
CA ASP A 197 15.69 -34.58 -24.80
C ASP A 197 16.78 -34.22 -23.78
N PRO A 198 17.71 -33.27 -24.02
CA PRO A 198 18.69 -32.86 -23.03
C PRO A 198 18.07 -32.23 -21.77
N LEU A 199 17.00 -31.43 -21.94
CA LEU A 199 16.30 -30.76 -20.84
C LEU A 199 15.50 -31.77 -20.01
N ARG A 200 14.80 -32.69 -20.70
CA ARG A 200 14.05 -33.79 -20.09
C ARG A 200 14.98 -34.73 -19.29
N ALA A 201 16.08 -35.18 -19.90
CA ALA A 201 17.03 -36.09 -19.28
C ALA A 201 17.82 -35.44 -18.11
N GLY A 202 18.24 -34.17 -18.26
CA GLY A 202 18.96 -33.45 -17.21
C GLY A 202 18.13 -33.20 -15.94
N ARG A 203 16.80 -33.22 -16.06
CA ARG A 203 15.84 -33.01 -14.96
C ARG A 203 15.17 -34.30 -14.45
N GLY A 204 15.53 -35.46 -15.01
CA GLY A 204 14.94 -36.75 -14.65
C GLY A 204 13.45 -36.91 -15.02
N LEU A 205 12.94 -36.10 -15.96
CA LEU A 205 11.52 -36.09 -16.32
C LEU A 205 11.15 -37.26 -17.25
N VAL A 206 9.99 -37.86 -16.98
CA VAL A 206 9.38 -38.89 -17.85
C VAL A 206 8.94 -38.30 -19.20
N SER A 207 8.81 -39.16 -20.21
CA SER A 207 8.31 -38.77 -21.54
C SER A 207 6.81 -38.40 -21.52
N LEU A 208 6.34 -37.61 -22.50
CA LEU A 208 4.93 -37.19 -22.55
C LEU A 208 3.96 -38.39 -22.65
N PRO A 209 4.19 -39.39 -23.53
CA PRO A 209 3.41 -40.64 -23.51
C PRO A 209 3.36 -41.33 -22.15
N GLU A 210 4.51 -41.39 -21.45
CA GLU A 210 4.60 -42.02 -20.14
C GLU A 210 3.86 -41.21 -19.06
N ALA A 211 3.92 -39.88 -19.09
CA ALA A 211 3.17 -39.01 -18.20
C ALA A 211 1.65 -39.15 -18.39
N LEU A 212 1.18 -39.18 -19.65
CA LEU A 212 -0.23 -39.40 -19.98
C LEU A 212 -0.71 -40.81 -19.56
N LEU A 213 0.14 -41.83 -19.70
CA LEU A 213 -0.16 -43.16 -19.18
C LEU A 213 -0.21 -43.19 -17.65
N LYS A 214 0.80 -42.62 -16.97
CA LYS A 214 0.89 -42.58 -15.50
C LYS A 214 -0.21 -41.74 -14.85
N ILE A 215 -0.62 -40.60 -15.44
CA ILE A 215 -1.69 -39.76 -14.88
C ILE A 215 -3.07 -40.42 -14.96
N HIS A 216 -3.35 -41.20 -16.02
CA HIS A 216 -4.65 -41.86 -16.19
C HIS A 216 -4.69 -43.30 -15.66
N ARG A 217 -3.55 -43.98 -15.57
CA ARG A 217 -3.41 -45.37 -15.10
C ARG A 217 -2.17 -45.54 -14.19
N PRO A 218 -2.13 -44.88 -13.01
CA PRO A 218 -1.01 -45.03 -12.08
C PRO A 218 -1.01 -46.42 -11.41
N HIS A 219 0.19 -46.98 -11.20
CA HIS A 219 0.37 -48.20 -10.41
C HIS A 219 0.69 -47.89 -8.94
N THR A 220 1.35 -46.76 -8.70
CA THR A 220 1.83 -46.26 -7.41
C THR A 220 1.53 -44.76 -7.26
N LYS A 221 1.70 -44.21 -6.05
CA LYS A 221 1.62 -42.75 -5.85
C LYS A 221 2.77 -42.00 -6.53
N ALA A 222 3.97 -42.60 -6.55
CA ALA A 222 5.12 -42.04 -7.24
C ALA A 222 4.86 -41.84 -8.75
N ASP A 223 4.11 -42.73 -9.40
CA ASP A 223 3.71 -42.54 -10.81
C ASP A 223 2.86 -41.27 -11.01
N ILE A 224 1.98 -40.94 -10.05
CA ILE A 224 1.17 -39.72 -10.08
C ILE A 224 2.06 -38.49 -9.92
N ASP A 225 3.02 -38.55 -9.00
CA ASP A 225 3.93 -37.45 -8.69
C ASP A 225 4.93 -37.18 -9.83
N ASP A 226 5.45 -38.24 -10.47
CA ASP A 226 6.23 -38.19 -11.72
C ASP A 226 5.44 -37.50 -12.84
N ALA A 227 4.20 -37.96 -13.07
CA ALA A 227 3.35 -37.47 -14.15
C ALA A 227 2.93 -36.02 -13.92
N ARG A 228 2.56 -35.66 -12.68
CA ARG A 228 2.24 -34.28 -12.31
C ARG A 228 3.43 -33.36 -12.47
N SER A 229 4.59 -33.74 -11.94
CA SER A 229 5.83 -32.95 -12.09
C SER A 229 6.15 -32.68 -13.56
N ARG A 230 6.01 -33.71 -14.42
CA ARG A 230 6.21 -33.58 -15.86
C ARG A 230 5.16 -32.66 -16.53
N LEU A 231 3.88 -32.83 -16.24
CA LEU A 231 2.81 -32.04 -16.87
C LEU A 231 2.81 -30.57 -16.40
N LYS A 232 3.10 -30.32 -15.12
CA LYS A 232 3.35 -28.97 -14.57
C LYS A 232 4.50 -28.29 -15.31
N TRP A 233 5.60 -29.00 -15.50
CA TRP A 233 6.76 -28.47 -16.24
C TRP A 233 6.42 -28.14 -17.69
N ASP A 234 5.61 -28.96 -18.37
CA ASP A 234 5.15 -28.73 -19.74
C ASP A 234 4.33 -27.42 -19.85
N GLU A 235 3.32 -27.25 -18.98
CA GLU A 235 2.50 -26.04 -18.92
C GLU A 235 3.32 -24.79 -18.59
N ALA A 236 4.23 -24.88 -17.61
CA ALA A 236 5.11 -23.79 -17.22
C ALA A 236 6.08 -23.40 -18.36
N PHE A 237 6.66 -24.38 -19.04
CA PHE A 237 7.64 -24.15 -20.09
C PHE A 237 7.01 -23.59 -21.36
N VAL A 238 5.88 -24.14 -21.82
CA VAL A 238 5.14 -23.59 -22.98
C VAL A 238 4.73 -22.14 -22.72
N LEU A 239 4.18 -21.84 -21.53
CA LEU A 239 3.80 -20.48 -21.15
C LEU A 239 5.01 -19.53 -21.10
N GLN A 240 6.10 -19.94 -20.44
CA GLN A 240 7.30 -19.10 -20.34
C GLN A 240 7.99 -18.91 -21.69
N VAL A 241 7.90 -19.85 -22.63
CA VAL A 241 8.39 -19.70 -24.00
C VAL A 241 7.51 -18.71 -24.79
N ALA A 242 6.19 -18.73 -24.65
CA ALA A 242 5.31 -17.73 -25.25
C ALA A 242 5.62 -16.31 -24.75
N LEU A 243 5.76 -16.15 -23.42
CA LEU A 243 6.15 -14.88 -22.80
C LEU A 243 7.57 -14.45 -23.21
N ALA A 244 8.52 -15.38 -23.31
CA ALA A 244 9.88 -15.10 -23.77
C ALA A 244 9.92 -14.68 -25.25
N ARG A 245 9.14 -15.31 -26.14
CA ARG A 245 9.00 -14.90 -27.55
C ARG A 245 8.38 -13.51 -27.64
N ARG A 246 7.36 -13.19 -26.83
CA ARG A 246 6.77 -11.84 -26.76
C ARG A 246 7.80 -10.80 -26.31
N ARG A 247 8.51 -11.03 -25.20
CA ARG A 247 9.62 -10.17 -24.76
C ARG A 247 10.70 -10.00 -25.82
N HIS A 248 11.06 -11.07 -26.55
CA HIS A 248 12.02 -10.99 -27.64
C HIS A 248 11.49 -10.14 -28.80
N ALA A 249 10.23 -10.32 -29.21
CA ALA A 249 9.60 -9.51 -30.26
C ALA A 249 9.49 -8.03 -29.87
N ASP A 250 9.05 -7.72 -28.65
CA ASP A 250 9.03 -6.35 -28.11
C ASP A 250 10.46 -5.76 -28.03
N ALA A 251 11.48 -6.54 -27.67
CA ALA A 251 12.88 -6.11 -27.65
C ALA A 251 13.50 -5.89 -29.05
N GLN A 252 12.87 -6.39 -30.12
CA GLN A 252 13.24 -6.09 -31.51
C GLN A 252 12.50 -4.86 -32.06
N LEU A 253 11.52 -4.30 -31.32
CA LEU A 253 10.91 -3.02 -31.69
C LEU A 253 11.91 -1.90 -31.39
N PRO A 254 12.21 -1.00 -32.35
CA PRO A 254 13.12 0.11 -32.11
C PRO A 254 12.43 1.16 -31.23
N ALA A 255 13.09 1.56 -30.14
CA ALA A 255 12.71 2.69 -29.30
C ALA A 255 13.83 3.74 -29.22
N VAL A 256 13.44 4.99 -28.96
CA VAL A 256 14.39 6.10 -28.77
C VAL A 256 14.97 6.03 -27.37
N ALA A 257 16.25 5.64 -27.24
CA ALA A 257 16.97 5.63 -25.97
C ALA A 257 16.94 6.99 -25.26
N ARG A 258 16.24 7.08 -24.13
CA ARG A 258 16.08 8.28 -23.29
C ARG A 258 17.14 8.30 -22.19
N ARG A 259 18.30 8.88 -22.50
CA ARG A 259 19.39 9.07 -21.54
C ARG A 259 19.25 10.39 -20.79
N PRO A 260 19.25 10.42 -19.45
CA PRO A 260 19.25 11.66 -18.68
C PRO A 260 20.40 12.58 -19.10
N ARG A 261 20.09 13.87 -19.34
CA ARG A 261 21.09 14.88 -19.70
C ARG A 261 21.80 15.38 -18.44
N PRO A 262 23.14 15.32 -18.36
CA PRO A 262 23.87 15.92 -17.23
C PRO A 262 23.59 17.43 -17.16
N GLY A 263 23.08 17.92 -16.02
CA GLY A 263 22.67 19.31 -15.87
C GLY A 263 21.32 19.67 -16.51
N GLY A 264 20.52 18.66 -16.88
CA GLY A 264 19.15 18.86 -17.37
C GLY A 264 18.14 19.18 -16.27
N LEU A 265 16.87 19.23 -16.67
CA LEU A 265 15.70 19.45 -15.81
C LEU A 265 15.60 18.43 -14.67
N LEU A 266 15.96 17.15 -14.88
CA LEU A 266 16.03 16.18 -13.79
C LEU A 266 17.12 16.56 -12.76
N THR A 267 18.25 17.09 -13.22
CA THR A 267 19.32 17.54 -12.32
C THR A 267 18.87 18.77 -11.53
N ALA A 268 18.30 19.78 -12.21
CA ALA A 268 17.77 20.99 -11.58
C ALA A 268 16.61 20.71 -10.59
N PHE A 269 15.83 19.66 -10.85
CA PHE A 269 14.80 19.18 -9.94
C PHE A 269 15.41 18.43 -8.74
N ASP A 270 16.31 17.47 -8.98
CA ASP A 270 17.04 16.75 -7.92
C ASP A 270 17.82 17.71 -7.00
N ASP A 271 18.41 18.78 -7.55
CA ASP A 271 19.11 19.84 -6.79
C ASP A 271 18.15 20.73 -5.99
N ARG A 272 16.89 20.88 -6.43
CA ARG A 272 15.81 21.51 -5.65
C ARG A 272 15.20 20.57 -4.63
N LEU A 273 15.48 19.26 -4.67
CA LEU A 273 14.94 18.35 -3.68
C LEU A 273 15.53 18.65 -2.31
N PRO A 274 14.69 18.93 -1.31
CA PRO A 274 15.10 19.27 0.05
C PRO A 274 15.46 18.04 0.89
N PHE A 275 15.38 16.86 0.28
CA PHE A 275 15.71 15.55 0.82
C PHE A 275 16.45 14.77 -0.27
N THR A 276 17.39 13.89 0.11
CA THR A 276 17.85 12.86 -0.85
C THR A 276 16.94 11.66 -0.79
N LEU A 277 16.96 10.90 -1.89
CA LEU A 277 16.23 9.67 -2.08
C LEU A 277 16.72 8.55 -1.15
N THR A 278 15.81 7.66 -0.75
CA THR A 278 16.14 6.43 -0.01
C THR A 278 16.93 5.44 -0.89
N GLU A 279 17.65 4.48 -0.31
CA GLU A 279 18.37 3.46 -1.09
C GLU A 279 17.43 2.73 -2.06
N GLY A 280 16.23 2.34 -1.61
CA GLY A 280 15.20 1.72 -2.45
C GLY A 280 14.77 2.61 -3.62
N GLN A 281 14.51 3.89 -3.38
CA GLN A 281 14.17 4.84 -4.44
C GLN A 281 15.33 5.07 -5.42
N ARG A 282 16.58 5.13 -4.94
CA ARG A 282 17.78 5.29 -5.78
C ARG A 282 18.00 4.06 -6.65
N LYS A 283 17.87 2.86 -6.07
CA LYS A 283 17.97 1.58 -6.77
C LYS A 283 16.90 1.47 -7.87
N VAL A 284 15.62 1.64 -7.53
CA VAL A 284 14.51 1.56 -8.49
C VAL A 284 14.59 2.65 -9.55
N SER A 285 14.96 3.89 -9.19
CA SER A 285 15.17 4.94 -10.19
C SER A 285 16.32 4.59 -11.15
N LYS A 286 17.39 3.97 -10.64
CA LYS A 286 18.51 3.52 -11.49
C LYS A 286 18.07 2.40 -12.43
N GLU A 287 17.34 1.39 -11.95
CA GLU A 287 16.75 0.34 -12.79
C GLU A 287 15.92 0.94 -13.93
N ILE A 288 15.05 1.92 -13.63
CA ILE A 288 14.26 2.64 -14.63
C ILE A 288 15.15 3.45 -15.59
N PHE A 289 16.18 4.16 -15.12
CA PHE A 289 17.06 4.95 -15.99
C PHE A 289 17.95 4.09 -16.89
N ASP A 290 18.45 2.97 -16.39
CA ASP A 290 19.26 2.02 -17.15
C ASP A 290 18.41 1.41 -18.29
N ASP A 291 17.14 1.09 -18.03
CA ASP A 291 16.18 0.62 -19.05
C ASP A 291 15.79 1.72 -20.05
N LEU A 292 15.46 2.93 -19.59
CA LEU A 292 15.13 4.08 -20.45
C LEU A 292 16.29 4.39 -21.42
N ALA A 293 17.54 4.10 -21.04
CA ALA A 293 18.72 4.31 -21.86
C ALA A 293 18.96 3.26 -22.97
N THR A 294 18.08 2.24 -23.09
CA THR A 294 18.16 1.17 -24.10
C THR A 294 17.45 1.55 -25.42
N GLU A 295 17.78 0.85 -26.50
CA GLU A 295 17.20 1.07 -27.85
C GLU A 295 15.92 0.25 -28.10
N HIS A 296 15.32 -0.31 -27.04
CA HIS A 296 14.08 -1.07 -27.07
C HIS A 296 13.11 -0.59 -25.96
N PRO A 297 11.79 -0.81 -26.11
CA PRO A 297 10.81 -0.34 -25.12
C PRO A 297 11.07 -0.94 -23.73
N MET A 298 11.04 -0.08 -22.70
CA MET A 298 11.02 -0.54 -21.31
C MET A 298 9.60 -1.01 -20.98
N HIS A 299 9.46 -2.16 -20.36
CA HIS A 299 8.19 -2.72 -19.92
C HIS A 299 8.33 -3.06 -18.43
N ARG A 300 8.01 -2.14 -17.51
CA ARG A 300 8.32 -2.28 -16.07
C ARG A 300 7.12 -2.02 -15.16
N LEU A 301 6.91 -2.89 -14.17
CA LEU A 301 5.93 -2.79 -13.09
C LEU A 301 6.62 -2.36 -11.79
N LEU A 302 6.27 -1.16 -11.30
CA LEU A 302 6.64 -0.62 -10.01
C LEU A 302 5.57 -0.96 -8.96
N GLN A 303 5.94 -1.75 -7.97
CA GLN A 303 5.09 -2.10 -6.82
C GLN A 303 5.55 -1.35 -5.58
N GLY A 304 4.63 -0.82 -4.77
CA GLY A 304 4.98 -0.19 -3.49
C GLY A 304 3.76 0.22 -2.67
N GLU A 305 3.92 0.27 -1.35
CA GLU A 305 2.85 0.68 -0.43
C GLU A 305 2.80 2.20 -0.18
N VAL A 306 1.64 2.66 0.29
CA VAL A 306 1.27 4.09 0.32
C VAL A 306 1.81 4.82 1.58
N GLY A 307 2.96 5.51 1.46
CA GLY A 307 3.34 6.61 2.36
C GLY A 307 4.44 6.37 3.42
N SER A 308 5.48 5.58 3.12
CA SER A 308 6.51 5.13 4.10
C SER A 308 7.55 6.18 4.52
N GLY A 309 7.14 7.22 5.27
CA GLY A 309 8.11 8.11 5.93
C GLY A 309 7.53 9.10 6.94
N LYS A 310 8.45 9.75 7.68
CA LYS A 310 8.27 10.92 8.56
C LYS A 310 7.63 10.79 9.96
N ALA A 311 7.39 9.61 10.54
CA ALA A 311 6.67 9.55 11.83
C ALA A 311 7.54 9.84 13.08
N GLN A 312 6.93 10.45 14.09
CA GLN A 312 7.52 10.80 15.38
C GLN A 312 6.52 10.67 16.52
N PRO A 313 6.95 10.41 17.76
CA PRO A 313 6.08 10.33 18.93
C PRO A 313 5.13 11.51 19.08
N LEU A 314 3.90 11.26 19.57
CA LEU A 314 2.93 12.33 19.84
C LEU A 314 3.45 13.36 20.87
N ASP A 315 4.38 12.96 21.74
CA ASP A 315 5.03 13.81 22.73
C ASP A 315 6.25 14.59 22.21
N SER A 316 6.71 14.34 20.97
CA SER A 316 7.73 15.14 20.29
C SER A 316 7.24 16.57 20.01
N LEU A 317 8.16 17.52 19.91
CA LEU A 317 7.85 18.92 19.65
C LEU A 317 8.11 19.29 18.18
N VAL A 318 7.30 20.20 17.64
CA VAL A 318 7.46 20.82 16.32
C VAL A 318 7.42 22.33 16.50
N LEU A 319 8.33 23.06 15.85
CA LEU A 319 8.38 24.51 15.94
C LEU A 319 7.33 25.14 15.03
N THR A 320 6.53 26.02 15.61
CA THR A 320 5.56 26.88 14.94
C THR A 320 5.97 28.34 15.15
N PRO A 321 5.41 29.31 14.40
CA PRO A 321 5.67 30.74 14.65
C PRO A 321 5.33 31.19 16.08
N ALA A 322 4.39 30.51 16.75
CA ALA A 322 4.03 30.76 18.15
C ALA A 322 4.95 30.07 19.18
N GLY A 323 5.97 29.32 18.73
CA GLY A 323 6.84 28.48 19.55
C GLY A 323 6.61 26.98 19.33
N PHE A 324 7.16 26.13 20.19
CA PHE A 324 7.02 24.68 20.06
C PHE A 324 5.61 24.20 20.47
N ARG A 325 4.95 23.42 19.61
CA ARG A 325 3.73 22.63 19.90
C ARG A 325 4.06 21.14 19.88
N ARG A 326 3.27 20.29 20.54
CA ARG A 326 3.46 18.83 20.46
C ARG A 326 2.99 18.32 19.10
N MET A 327 3.63 17.30 18.57
CA MET A 327 3.26 16.63 17.33
C MET A 327 1.77 16.23 17.34
N GLY A 328 1.30 15.60 18.42
CA GLY A 328 -0.10 15.20 18.56
C GLY A 328 -1.12 16.32 18.70
N ASP A 329 -0.69 17.57 18.93
CA ASP A 329 -1.57 18.73 19.04
C ASP A 329 -1.76 19.45 17.68
N LEU A 330 -1.04 19.04 16.62
CA LEU A 330 -1.06 19.70 15.31
C LEU A 330 -2.23 19.27 14.44
N SER A 331 -2.80 20.22 13.70
CA SER A 331 -3.92 20.04 12.77
C SER A 331 -3.58 20.53 11.36
N VAL A 332 -4.34 20.08 10.36
CA VAL A 332 -4.23 20.61 9.00
C VAL A 332 -4.54 22.11 9.00
N ARG A 333 -3.73 22.89 8.27
CA ARG A 333 -3.62 24.36 8.26
C ARG A 333 -2.94 25.02 9.47
N ASP A 334 -2.43 24.27 10.46
CA ASP A 334 -1.50 24.87 11.42
C ASP A 334 -0.19 25.30 10.72
N GLU A 335 0.43 26.38 11.19
CA GLU A 335 1.70 26.89 10.68
C GLU A 335 2.89 26.21 11.37
N VAL A 336 3.89 25.79 10.58
CA VAL A 336 5.16 25.22 11.05
C VAL A 336 6.35 25.97 10.45
N VAL A 337 7.44 26.01 11.19
CA VAL A 337 8.70 26.62 10.73
C VAL A 337 9.48 25.61 9.90
N VAL A 338 10.04 26.04 8.77
CA VAL A 338 10.92 25.24 7.89
C VAL A 338 12.41 25.57 8.14
N PRO A 339 13.36 24.70 7.73
CA PRO A 339 14.77 24.76 8.20
C PRO A 339 15.57 25.97 7.73
N ASP A 340 15.20 26.48 6.56
CA ASP A 340 15.65 27.73 5.95
C ASP A 340 15.23 28.96 6.78
N GLY A 341 14.12 28.85 7.49
CA GLY A 341 13.60 29.82 8.45
C GLY A 341 12.23 30.39 8.07
N GLU A 342 11.63 29.95 6.97
CA GLU A 342 10.30 30.39 6.54
C GLU A 342 9.17 29.71 7.33
N VAL A 343 7.93 30.10 7.04
CA VAL A 343 6.71 29.56 7.67
C VAL A 343 5.86 28.90 6.59
N ALA A 344 5.44 27.67 6.84
CA ALA A 344 4.64 26.88 5.92
C ALA A 344 3.43 26.24 6.60
N LEU A 345 2.39 25.95 5.83
CA LEU A 345 1.16 25.35 6.34
C LEU A 345 1.25 23.82 6.32
N ILE A 346 0.73 23.17 7.36
CA ILE A 346 0.50 21.73 7.34
C ILE A 346 -0.65 21.43 6.37
N ASP A 347 -0.37 20.70 5.29
CA ASP A 347 -1.40 20.27 4.32
C ASP A 347 -1.99 18.90 4.64
N GLY A 348 -1.32 18.12 5.49
CA GLY A 348 -1.80 16.82 5.94
C GLY A 348 -1.23 16.42 7.29
N VAL A 349 -2.07 15.83 8.13
CA VAL A 349 -1.67 15.16 9.38
C VAL A 349 -2.06 13.69 9.24
N PHE A 350 -1.08 12.79 9.35
CA PHE A 350 -1.28 11.35 9.22
C PHE A 350 -0.71 10.67 10.47
N PRO A 351 -1.57 10.33 11.43
CA PRO A 351 -1.17 9.60 12.62
C PRO A 351 -0.77 8.16 12.27
N GLN A 352 0.26 7.67 12.97
CA GLN A 352 1.04 6.50 12.58
C GLN A 352 1.13 5.45 13.72
N GLY A 353 0.05 5.32 14.52
CA GLY A 353 -0.13 4.19 15.46
C GLY A 353 1.01 4.03 16.47
N GLU A 354 1.18 2.85 17.06
CA GLU A 354 2.36 2.57 17.91
C GLU A 354 3.51 1.99 17.09
N ARG A 355 4.66 2.68 17.05
CA ARG A 355 5.90 2.21 16.39
C ARG A 355 7.03 2.04 17.41
N ASP A 356 8.06 1.28 17.04
CA ASP A 356 9.32 1.18 17.78
C ASP A 356 10.07 2.51 17.67
N VAL A 357 10.26 3.19 18.81
CA VAL A 357 10.86 4.52 18.86
C VAL A 357 12.31 4.44 19.31
N TRP A 358 13.13 5.21 18.61
CA TRP A 358 14.56 5.36 18.80
C TRP A 358 14.89 6.82 19.11
N ARG A 359 15.86 7.01 20.00
CA ARG A 359 16.37 8.31 20.43
C ARG A 359 17.73 8.55 19.79
N LEU A 360 17.81 9.47 18.83
CA LEU A 360 19.08 9.96 18.33
C LEU A 360 19.66 10.94 19.35
N VAL A 361 20.83 10.63 19.90
CA VAL A 361 21.56 11.51 20.84
C VAL A 361 22.62 12.29 20.06
N LEU A 362 22.61 13.61 20.19
CA LEU A 362 23.51 14.51 19.47
C LEU A 362 24.74 14.92 20.29
N SER A 363 25.77 15.41 19.59
CA SER A 363 27.09 15.76 20.15
C SER A 363 27.07 16.86 21.22
N ASP A 364 26.02 17.67 21.23
CA ASP A 364 25.75 18.72 22.21
C ASP A 364 24.86 18.24 23.39
N GLY A 365 24.46 16.97 23.38
CA GLY A 365 23.63 16.36 24.42
C GLY A 365 22.13 16.63 24.29
N SER A 366 21.67 17.26 23.20
CA SER A 366 20.25 17.18 22.82
C SER A 366 19.94 15.80 22.23
N SER A 367 18.66 15.43 22.20
CA SER A 367 18.20 14.20 21.56
C SER A 367 16.84 14.37 20.92
N VAL A 368 16.56 13.60 19.88
CA VAL A 368 15.26 13.56 19.20
C VAL A 368 14.74 12.13 19.20
N GLU A 369 13.43 11.98 19.34
CA GLU A 369 12.77 10.68 19.27
C GLU A 369 11.96 10.57 17.96
N CYS A 370 12.04 9.39 17.33
CA CYS A 370 11.45 9.08 16.03
C CYS A 370 11.38 7.56 15.84
N ASP A 371 10.73 7.07 14.79
CA ASP A 371 10.82 5.64 14.43
C ASP A 371 12.13 5.29 13.68
N ASP A 372 12.35 3.99 13.44
CA ASP A 372 13.55 3.45 12.76
C ASP A 372 13.60 3.85 11.26
N GLU A 373 12.49 4.30 10.66
CA GLU A 373 12.37 4.70 9.25
C GLU A 373 12.37 6.23 9.06
N HIS A 374 12.42 7.00 10.13
CA HIS A 374 12.47 8.45 10.07
C HIS A 374 13.74 8.88 9.33
N LEU A 375 13.57 9.66 8.27
CA LEU A 375 14.66 10.12 7.42
C LEU A 375 15.34 11.35 8.05
N TRP A 376 16.65 11.50 7.84
CA TRP A 376 17.46 12.56 8.42
C TRP A 376 18.41 13.15 7.39
N ILE A 377 18.39 14.47 7.21
CA ILE A 377 19.45 15.19 6.49
C ILE A 377 20.73 15.13 7.33
N VAL A 378 21.72 14.38 6.85
CA VAL A 378 23.03 14.19 7.45
C VAL A 378 24.14 14.54 6.47
N GLY A 379 25.33 14.80 6.97
CA GLY A 379 26.52 14.81 6.12
C GLY A 379 27.78 14.62 6.95
N THR A 380 28.87 14.21 6.30
CA THR A 380 30.13 13.97 7.00
C THR A 380 30.80 15.29 7.39
N ARG A 381 31.57 15.30 8.48
CA ARG A 381 32.30 16.51 8.95
C ARG A 381 33.10 17.16 7.82
N CYS A 382 33.75 16.36 6.97
CA CYS A 382 34.61 16.84 5.90
C CYS A 382 33.82 17.26 4.65
N GLY A 383 32.75 16.55 4.28
CA GLY A 383 31.97 16.85 3.08
C GLY A 383 31.33 18.24 3.13
N TRP A 384 30.73 18.57 4.27
CA TRP A 384 30.20 19.91 4.55
C TRP A 384 31.24 21.06 4.54
N HIS A 385 32.55 20.76 4.52
CA HIS A 385 33.62 21.76 4.33
C HIS A 385 34.12 21.83 2.89
N ARG A 386 33.93 20.75 2.11
CA ARG A 386 34.23 20.69 0.67
C ARG A 386 33.07 21.12 -0.22
N GLY A 387 31.89 21.36 0.36
CA GLY A 387 30.68 21.73 -0.37
C GLY A 387 29.94 20.52 -0.97
N GLU A 388 30.21 19.32 -0.45
CA GLU A 388 29.46 18.12 -0.80
C GLU A 388 28.01 18.26 -0.30
N ALA A 389 27.05 17.85 -1.13
CA ALA A 389 25.63 17.86 -0.77
C ALA A 389 25.37 16.91 0.43
N PRO A 390 24.39 17.23 1.30
CA PRO A 390 24.00 16.33 2.37
C PRO A 390 23.38 15.05 1.81
N GLU A 391 23.51 13.97 2.57
CA GLU A 391 22.84 12.69 2.35
C GLU A 391 21.58 12.63 3.20
N ILE A 392 20.58 11.86 2.79
CA ILE A 392 19.52 11.39 3.67
C ILE A 392 19.71 9.93 4.00
N MET A 393 19.54 9.64 5.28
CA MET A 393 19.56 8.31 5.86
C MET A 393 18.40 8.16 6.83
N THR A 394 17.81 6.98 6.89
CA THR A 394 16.90 6.54 7.94
C THR A 394 17.61 6.47 9.29
N THR A 395 16.85 6.57 10.38
CA THR A 395 17.31 6.25 11.74
C THR A 395 18.01 4.88 11.80
N ARG A 396 17.49 3.88 11.08
CA ARG A 396 18.05 2.53 10.95
C ARG A 396 19.43 2.51 10.31
N GLU A 397 19.62 3.18 9.18
CA GLU A 397 20.92 3.26 8.50
C GLU A 397 21.96 3.99 9.38
N ILE A 398 21.56 5.12 9.99
CA ILE A 398 22.40 5.86 10.95
C ILE A 398 22.77 4.99 12.15
N ARG A 399 21.87 4.15 12.65
CA ARG A 399 22.08 3.21 13.76
C ARG A 399 23.05 2.08 13.41
N LEU A 400 23.07 1.63 12.17
CA LEU A 400 23.99 0.59 11.68
C LEU A 400 25.39 1.13 11.38
N ASP A 401 25.53 2.43 11.11
CA ASP A 401 26.77 3.07 10.65
C ASP A 401 27.07 4.41 11.38
N THR A 402 26.88 4.45 12.70
CA THR A 402 26.94 5.72 13.48
C THR A 402 28.35 6.33 13.59
N PHE A 403 29.39 5.50 13.57
CA PHE A 403 30.76 5.89 13.94
C PHE A 403 31.79 5.58 12.87
N ASN A 404 32.82 6.42 12.80
CA ASN A 404 34.06 6.10 12.11
C ASN A 404 34.91 5.11 12.95
N ALA A 405 35.91 4.48 12.32
CA ALA A 405 36.83 3.54 12.97
C ALA A 405 37.66 4.14 14.14
N ASP A 406 37.72 5.47 14.26
CA ASP A 406 38.37 6.18 15.38
C ASP A 406 37.41 6.50 16.55
N GLY A 407 36.15 6.07 16.47
CA GLY A 407 35.10 6.35 17.46
C GLY A 407 34.49 7.77 17.35
N SER A 408 34.83 8.54 16.31
CA SER A 408 34.17 9.82 16.05
C SER A 408 32.80 9.64 15.38
N SER A 409 31.88 10.56 15.64
CA SER A 409 30.59 10.66 14.93
C SER A 409 30.82 10.75 13.43
N LYS A 410 30.23 9.83 12.65
CA LYS A 410 30.32 9.85 11.18
C LYS A 410 29.43 10.94 10.59
N TRP A 411 28.19 10.99 11.07
CA TRP A 411 27.09 11.80 10.55
C TRP A 411 26.83 13.05 11.38
N TYR A 412 26.58 14.18 10.71
CA TYR A 412 26.25 15.48 11.32
C TYR A 412 24.98 16.06 10.72
N LEU A 413 24.05 16.46 11.59
CA LEU A 413 22.84 17.19 11.22
C LEU A 413 23.14 18.67 10.92
N PRO A 414 22.38 19.30 10.01
CA PRO A 414 22.43 20.74 9.81
C PRO A 414 22.03 21.51 11.08
N ALA A 415 22.41 22.79 11.09
CA ALA A 415 21.83 23.77 12.00
C ALA A 415 20.74 24.50 11.20
N ALA A 416 19.57 24.66 11.79
CA ALA A 416 18.52 25.48 11.19
C ALA A 416 18.78 26.97 11.43
N THR A 417 18.23 27.79 10.55
CA THR A 417 18.27 29.25 10.67
C THR A 417 17.50 29.71 11.92
N ALA A 418 17.94 30.81 12.53
CA ALA A 418 17.17 31.44 13.60
C ALA A 418 15.92 32.13 13.01
N VAL A 419 14.76 31.91 13.62
CA VAL A 419 13.46 32.45 13.16
C VAL A 419 12.83 33.26 14.28
N ASP A 420 12.18 34.38 13.97
CA ASP A 420 11.41 35.16 14.95
C ASP A 420 10.21 34.32 15.47
N LEU A 421 9.95 34.38 16.78
CA LEU A 421 8.91 33.61 17.44
C LEU A 421 7.98 34.58 18.18
N GLY A 422 6.66 34.43 18.03
CA GLY A 422 5.67 35.28 18.69
C GLY A 422 5.69 36.75 18.24
N ASP A 423 4.94 37.57 18.97
CA ASP A 423 4.90 39.03 18.81
C ASP A 423 5.73 39.69 19.91
N ASP A 424 6.42 40.79 19.56
CA ASP A 424 7.21 41.60 20.49
C ASP A 424 6.35 42.58 21.32
N SER A 425 5.04 42.66 21.06
CA SER A 425 4.13 43.52 21.81
C SER A 425 3.91 43.03 23.26
N GLY A 426 4.14 43.93 24.24
CA GLY A 426 3.76 43.71 25.64
C GLY A 426 4.74 42.88 26.50
N LEU A 427 6.03 42.81 26.14
CA LEU A 427 7.04 42.31 27.08
C LEU A 427 7.08 43.17 28.36
N PRO A 428 6.96 42.58 29.57
CA PRO A 428 6.81 43.35 30.81
C PRO A 428 8.12 43.93 31.35
N LEU A 429 9.26 43.60 30.74
CA LEU A 429 10.59 44.06 31.12
C LEU A 429 11.52 44.01 29.90
N ASP A 430 12.53 44.88 29.85
CA ASP A 430 13.58 44.80 28.83
C ASP A 430 14.30 43.43 28.89
N PRO A 431 14.48 42.71 27.76
CA PRO A 431 15.09 41.38 27.75
C PRO A 431 16.53 41.35 28.26
N TYR A 432 17.36 42.36 27.96
CA TYR A 432 18.74 42.42 28.45
C TYR A 432 18.76 42.68 29.96
N LEU A 433 17.90 43.57 30.47
CA LEU A 433 17.68 43.77 31.91
C LEU A 433 17.25 42.47 32.60
N LEU A 434 16.31 41.71 32.02
CA LEU A 434 15.93 40.39 32.55
C LEU A 434 17.13 39.43 32.57
N GLY A 435 17.97 39.43 31.54
CA GLY A 435 19.17 38.60 31.48
C GLY A 435 20.18 38.93 32.57
N LEU A 436 20.43 40.22 32.80
CA LEU A 436 21.27 40.71 33.90
C LEU A 436 20.73 40.26 35.28
N LEU A 437 19.41 40.39 35.46
CA LEU A 437 18.70 39.97 36.67
C LEU A 437 18.81 38.46 36.90
N LEU A 438 18.54 37.63 35.89
CA LEU A 438 18.60 36.17 36.03
C LEU A 438 20.02 35.64 36.22
N GLY A 439 21.06 36.35 35.74
CA GLY A 439 22.46 35.94 35.84
C GLY A 439 23.13 36.26 37.18
N ASN A 440 23.09 37.52 37.64
CA ASN A 440 23.75 37.99 38.87
C ASN A 440 22.79 38.67 39.89
N GLY A 441 21.48 38.54 39.70
CA GLY A 441 20.49 39.14 40.61
C GLY A 441 20.06 38.22 41.76
N SER A 442 19.57 38.84 42.83
CA SER A 442 18.92 38.16 43.96
C SER A 442 17.53 38.78 44.18
N PHE A 443 16.51 37.92 44.32
CA PHE A 443 15.07 38.30 44.36
C PHE A 443 14.33 37.76 45.59
N ARG A 444 15.07 37.28 46.60
CA ARG A 444 14.47 36.57 47.75
C ARG A 444 13.69 37.51 48.69
N HIS A 445 14.23 38.71 48.91
CA HIS A 445 13.67 39.72 49.83
C HIS A 445 13.77 41.17 49.30
N HIS A 446 14.74 41.44 48.41
CA HIS A 446 14.98 42.72 47.73
C HIS A 446 15.35 42.43 46.26
N VAL A 447 15.31 43.43 45.38
CA VAL A 447 15.87 43.33 44.01
C VAL A 447 17.30 43.86 44.05
N ARG A 448 18.27 42.97 44.23
CA ARG A 448 19.70 43.33 44.26
C ARG A 448 20.40 42.80 43.02
N LEU A 449 21.24 43.63 42.41
CA LEU A 449 22.14 43.30 41.31
C LEU A 449 23.59 43.54 41.73
N SER A 450 24.49 42.60 41.45
CA SER A 450 25.94 42.84 41.54
C SER A 450 26.45 43.40 40.21
N ALA A 451 26.43 44.72 40.07
CA ALA A 451 26.93 45.46 38.92
C ALA A 451 28.39 45.87 39.17
N ILE A 452 29.33 45.09 38.61
CA ILE A 452 30.78 45.34 38.74
C ILE A 452 31.29 46.32 37.66
N ASP A 453 30.56 46.43 36.55
CA ASP A 453 30.94 47.20 35.36
C ASP A 453 30.02 48.41 35.17
N ASP A 454 30.60 49.60 34.95
CA ASP A 454 29.84 50.86 34.80
C ASP A 454 28.85 50.81 33.62
N GLU A 455 29.22 50.16 32.50
CA GLU A 455 28.33 49.92 31.34
C GLU A 455 27.01 49.22 31.73
N ILE A 456 27.07 48.27 32.68
CA ILE A 456 25.90 47.53 33.16
C ILE A 456 25.09 48.41 34.11
N HIS A 457 25.76 49.18 34.97
CA HIS A 457 25.12 50.10 35.90
C HIS A 457 24.31 51.17 35.16
N ASP A 458 24.90 51.83 34.15
CA ASP A 458 24.28 52.92 33.40
C ASP A 458 23.14 52.42 32.51
N PHE A 459 23.26 51.23 31.93
CA PHE A 459 22.14 50.59 31.24
C PHE A 459 20.96 50.33 32.19
N VAL A 460 21.21 49.71 33.35
CA VAL A 460 20.14 49.39 34.32
C VAL A 460 19.50 50.68 34.85
N ALA A 461 20.30 51.71 35.15
CA ALA A 461 19.80 53.01 35.59
C ALA A 461 18.86 53.65 34.56
N THR A 462 19.19 53.53 33.26
CA THR A 462 18.37 54.03 32.16
C THR A 462 17.11 53.19 31.97
N ALA A 463 17.22 51.86 32.02
CA ALA A 463 16.13 50.92 31.76
C ALA A 463 15.04 50.87 32.85
N VAL A 464 15.29 51.40 34.05
CA VAL A 464 14.31 51.47 35.16
C VAL A 464 13.84 52.89 35.50
N ALA A 465 14.34 53.89 34.78
CA ALA A 465 13.92 55.28 34.93
C ALA A 465 12.59 55.54 34.17
N PRO A 466 11.73 56.46 34.63
CA PRO A 466 11.87 57.34 35.81
C PRO A 466 11.30 56.74 37.12
N GLU A 467 10.74 55.53 37.07
CA GLU A 467 9.94 54.95 38.16
C GLU A 467 10.79 54.45 39.33
N CYS A 468 12.00 53.98 39.03
CA CYS A 468 12.97 53.46 39.99
C CYS A 468 14.33 54.17 39.87
N ARG A 469 15.12 54.05 40.94
CA ARG A 469 16.52 54.49 41.02
C ARG A 469 17.39 53.36 41.58
N LEU A 470 18.66 53.36 41.21
CA LEU A 470 19.67 52.50 41.82
C LEU A 470 20.16 53.12 43.14
N VAL A 471 20.19 52.29 44.19
CA VAL A 471 20.72 52.65 45.52
C VAL A 471 21.87 51.70 45.85
N PRO A 472 23.11 52.19 46.05
CA PRO A 472 24.24 51.34 46.41
C PRO A 472 24.06 50.75 47.81
N VAL A 473 24.41 49.46 47.97
CA VAL A 473 24.25 48.75 49.23
C VAL A 473 25.39 49.09 50.20
N PRO A 474 25.10 49.61 51.42
CA PRO A 474 26.13 49.92 52.39
C PRO A 474 27.03 48.71 52.71
N GLY A 475 28.35 48.89 52.57
CA GLY A 475 29.35 47.85 52.82
C GLY A 475 29.70 46.96 51.62
N SER A 476 29.02 47.10 50.47
CA SER A 476 29.41 46.46 49.21
C SER A 476 29.97 47.48 48.23
N ARG A 477 30.91 47.08 47.37
CA ARG A 477 31.50 47.95 46.33
C ARG A 477 30.83 47.83 44.97
N CYS A 478 29.99 46.82 44.75
CA CYS A 478 29.40 46.48 43.46
C CYS A 478 27.91 46.10 43.53
N ASP A 479 27.32 46.02 44.72
CA ASP A 479 25.89 45.70 44.84
C ASP A 479 25.03 46.96 44.83
N VAL A 480 24.07 46.99 43.91
CA VAL A 480 23.02 48.01 43.82
C VAL A 480 21.65 47.37 44.04
N THR A 481 20.74 48.12 44.66
CA THR A 481 19.34 47.73 44.87
C THR A 481 18.43 48.66 44.09
N ILE A 482 17.42 48.10 43.44
CA ILE A 482 16.41 48.87 42.70
C ILE A 482 15.33 49.33 43.69
N GLU A 483 15.21 50.64 43.92
CA GLU A 483 14.17 51.25 44.78
C GLU A 483 13.27 52.20 43.98
N PRO A 484 11.96 52.31 44.30
CA PRO A 484 11.08 53.29 43.65
C PRO A 484 11.48 54.73 44.00
N THR A 485 11.30 55.66 43.07
CA THR A 485 11.66 57.09 43.26
C THR A 485 10.75 57.81 44.26
N GLN A 486 9.49 57.41 44.40
CA GLN A 486 8.55 57.91 45.40
C GLN A 486 8.22 56.86 46.47
N ARG A 487 8.49 57.18 47.75
CA ARG A 487 8.10 56.33 48.91
C ARG A 487 6.71 56.71 49.45
N ALA A 488 5.67 56.54 48.64
CA ALA A 488 4.28 56.68 49.10
C ALA A 488 3.79 55.39 49.79
N HIS A 489 3.05 55.51 50.90
CA HIS A 489 2.49 54.36 51.62
C HIS A 489 1.54 53.53 50.73
N GLY A 490 2.03 52.40 50.22
CA GLY A 490 1.25 51.43 49.43
C GLY A 490 1.74 51.23 47.99
N VAL A 491 2.57 52.11 47.45
CA VAL A 491 3.11 51.95 46.09
C VAL A 491 4.19 50.87 46.08
N ARG A 492 3.92 49.75 45.39
CA ARG A 492 4.88 48.66 45.19
C ARG A 492 5.88 49.06 44.10
N ASN A 493 7.14 48.65 44.26
CA ASN A 493 8.16 48.79 43.21
C ASN A 493 7.66 48.05 41.93
N PRO A 494 7.56 48.73 40.76
CA PRO A 494 7.09 48.13 39.52
C PRO A 494 7.83 46.87 39.12
N VAL A 495 9.16 46.86 39.21
CA VAL A 495 10.02 45.70 38.91
C VAL A 495 9.73 44.52 39.86
N ILE A 496 9.44 44.80 41.14
CA ILE A 496 9.02 43.75 42.10
C ILE A 496 7.64 43.18 41.72
N GLN A 497 6.71 44.02 41.24
CA GLN A 497 5.40 43.56 40.83
C GLN A 497 5.51 42.70 39.55
N ILE A 498 6.24 43.16 38.54
CA ILE A 498 6.57 42.41 37.32
C ILE A 498 7.23 41.05 37.65
N LEU A 499 8.21 41.01 38.56
CA LEU A 499 8.85 39.75 38.99
C LEU A 499 7.91 38.82 39.77
N ARG A 500 6.89 39.36 40.46
CA ARG A 500 5.84 38.55 41.10
C ARG A 500 4.85 37.99 40.09
N ASP A 501 4.44 38.81 39.13
CA ASP A 501 3.49 38.41 38.08
C ASP A 501 4.09 37.34 37.15
N MET A 502 5.43 37.30 37.03
CA MET A 502 6.19 36.23 36.37
C MET A 502 6.61 35.06 37.29
N ASN A 503 6.16 35.01 38.55
CA ASN A 503 6.51 33.99 39.55
C ASN A 503 8.02 33.82 39.82
N LEU A 504 8.84 34.84 39.59
CA LEU A 504 10.30 34.84 39.87
C LEU A 504 10.64 35.42 41.25
N TRP A 505 9.74 36.20 41.86
CA TRP A 505 9.95 36.79 43.19
C TRP A 505 9.98 35.72 44.30
N GLY A 506 10.95 35.81 45.23
CA GLY A 506 11.10 34.85 46.32
C GLY A 506 11.82 33.55 45.94
N VAL A 507 12.00 33.27 44.64
CA VAL A 507 12.68 32.08 44.12
C VAL A 507 14.15 32.09 44.53
N ALA A 508 14.66 30.92 44.96
CA ALA A 508 16.06 30.75 45.31
C ALA A 508 16.92 30.45 44.04
N PRO A 509 18.23 30.75 44.02
CA PRO A 509 19.05 30.67 42.79
C PRO A 509 19.11 29.32 42.07
N HIS A 510 18.71 28.23 42.74
CA HIS A 510 18.62 26.88 42.15
C HIS A 510 17.28 26.60 41.45
N GLY A 511 16.24 27.42 41.69
CA GLY A 511 14.92 27.33 41.05
C GLY A 511 14.70 28.33 39.92
N THR A 512 15.64 29.26 39.70
CA THR A 512 15.57 30.27 38.63
C THR A 512 15.44 29.62 37.25
N CYS A 513 14.61 30.21 36.39
CA CYS A 513 14.40 29.81 34.99
C CYS A 513 14.00 31.03 34.14
N ILE A 514 14.02 30.86 32.81
CA ILE A 514 13.59 31.89 31.86
C ILE A 514 12.08 31.72 31.58
N PRO A 515 11.23 32.74 31.78
CA PRO A 515 9.81 32.66 31.44
C PRO A 515 9.59 32.50 29.93
N ASP A 516 8.59 31.70 29.53
CA ASP A 516 8.45 31.32 28.13
C ASP A 516 8.05 32.49 27.19
N LYS A 517 7.46 33.57 27.73
CA LYS A 517 7.28 34.85 27.01
C LYS A 517 8.59 35.46 26.50
N PHE A 518 9.71 35.18 27.16
CA PHE A 518 11.04 35.64 26.77
C PHE A 518 11.83 34.59 25.96
N LYS A 519 11.23 33.42 25.72
CA LYS A 519 11.70 32.39 24.77
C LYS A 519 10.99 32.52 23.42
N ASN A 520 9.69 32.76 23.43
CA ASN A 520 8.88 32.97 22.23
C ASN A 520 8.78 34.47 21.94
N THR A 521 9.91 35.07 21.55
CA THR A 521 10.07 36.48 21.14
C THR A 521 11.10 36.57 20.01
N SER A 522 11.23 37.74 19.37
CA SER A 522 12.16 37.95 18.25
C SER A 522 13.62 37.54 18.56
N ILE A 523 14.37 37.21 17.51
CA ILE A 523 15.80 36.90 17.51
C ILE A 523 16.55 38.00 18.27
N LYS A 524 16.20 39.27 18.04
CA LYS A 524 16.74 40.44 18.73
C LYS A 524 16.55 40.35 20.25
N ASN A 525 15.34 40.05 20.72
CA ASN A 525 15.01 40.01 22.14
C ASN A 525 15.62 38.78 22.84
N ARG A 526 15.63 37.61 22.19
CA ARG A 526 16.34 36.41 22.68
C ARG A 526 17.85 36.61 22.75
N LEU A 527 18.45 37.25 21.75
CA LEU A 527 19.88 37.58 21.74
C LEU A 527 20.22 38.57 22.86
N ALA A 528 19.41 39.61 23.05
CA ALA A 528 19.57 40.58 24.14
C ALA A 528 19.49 39.91 25.53
N LEU A 529 18.54 39.00 25.72
CA LEU A 529 18.42 38.20 26.95
C LEU A 529 19.65 37.31 27.19
N LEU A 530 20.11 36.61 26.15
CA LEU A 530 21.31 35.77 26.21
C LEU A 530 22.57 36.59 26.50
N GLN A 531 22.71 37.77 25.90
CA GLN A 531 23.80 38.71 26.18
C GLN A 531 23.79 39.14 27.65
N GLY A 532 22.64 39.53 28.22
CA GLY A 532 22.55 39.90 29.64
C GLY A 532 22.99 38.78 30.59
N LEU A 533 22.64 37.53 30.27
CA LEU A 533 23.08 36.32 31.00
C LEU A 533 24.59 36.04 30.85
N LEU A 534 25.15 36.28 29.67
CA LEU A 534 26.57 36.06 29.38
C LEU A 534 27.46 37.20 29.90
N ASP A 535 26.99 38.44 29.89
CA ASP A 535 27.70 39.60 30.44
C ASP A 535 27.78 39.55 31.98
N THR A 536 26.82 38.92 32.64
CA THR A 536 26.86 38.66 34.09
C THR A 536 27.62 37.39 34.46
N ALA A 537 27.18 36.22 33.99
CA ALA A 537 27.68 34.90 34.44
C ALA A 537 28.44 34.10 33.36
N GLY A 538 28.61 34.66 32.15
CA GLY A 538 29.41 34.09 31.08
C GLY A 538 30.92 34.34 31.23
N THR A 539 31.72 33.39 30.74
CA THR A 539 33.19 33.39 30.76
C THR A 539 33.74 33.12 29.36
N VAL A 540 34.70 33.94 28.92
CA VAL A 540 35.54 33.66 27.73
C VAL A 540 36.80 32.92 28.18
N HIS A 541 37.06 31.75 27.61
CA HIS A 541 38.25 30.95 27.89
C HIS A 541 39.52 31.57 27.29
N ARG A 542 40.70 31.01 27.60
CA ARG A 542 42.00 31.53 27.14
C ARG A 542 42.23 31.38 25.63
N ASP A 543 41.47 30.52 24.96
CA ASP A 543 41.51 30.31 23.52
C ASP A 543 40.83 31.45 22.73
N GLY A 544 39.92 32.20 23.36
CA GLY A 544 39.11 33.25 22.73
C GLY A 544 37.93 32.72 21.90
N PHE A 545 37.85 31.41 21.66
CA PHE A 545 36.82 30.77 20.83
C PHE A 545 35.75 30.03 21.64
N SER A 546 36.09 29.63 22.87
CA SER A 546 35.18 28.92 23.77
C SER A 546 34.55 29.91 24.76
N VAL A 547 33.22 29.92 24.78
CA VAL A 547 32.39 30.65 25.75
C VAL A 547 31.69 29.64 26.63
N SER A 548 31.59 29.89 27.93
CA SER A 548 30.72 29.11 28.82
C SER A 548 29.90 29.98 29.75
N PHE A 549 28.72 29.50 30.14
CA PHE A 549 27.83 30.11 31.13
C PHE A 549 27.66 29.17 32.32
N ARG A 550 27.82 29.67 33.55
CA ARG A 550 27.69 28.84 34.75
C ARG A 550 26.49 29.24 35.59
N SER A 551 25.65 28.27 35.94
CA SER A 551 24.51 28.47 36.84
C SER A 551 24.42 27.40 37.93
N ALA A 552 23.85 27.77 39.08
CA ALA A 552 23.45 26.83 40.12
C ALA A 552 22.10 26.14 39.82
N SER A 553 21.27 26.73 38.95
CA SER A 553 20.01 26.14 38.48
C SER A 553 20.24 25.26 37.25
N ARG A 554 19.78 24.02 37.31
CA ARG A 554 19.74 23.13 36.13
C ARG A 554 18.82 23.71 35.06
N ARG A 555 17.64 24.20 35.47
CA ARG A 555 16.60 24.71 34.57
C ARG A 555 17.09 25.94 33.80
N LEU A 556 17.76 26.89 34.46
CA LEU A 556 18.37 28.03 33.79
C LEU A 556 19.50 27.63 32.83
N ALA A 557 20.26 26.58 33.16
CA ALA A 557 21.30 26.07 32.26
C ALA A 557 20.72 25.41 31.01
N ASP A 558 19.61 24.66 31.14
CA ASP A 558 18.87 24.11 30.01
C ASP A 558 18.15 25.21 29.19
N ASP A 559 17.58 26.23 29.86
CA ASP A 559 16.97 27.39 29.20
C ASP A 559 17.99 28.20 28.39
N VAL A 560 19.21 28.40 28.91
CA VAL A 560 20.31 29.04 28.16
C VAL A 560 20.76 28.17 26.98
N ALA A 561 20.79 26.84 27.15
CA ALA A 561 21.09 25.95 26.05
C ALA A 561 20.00 26.00 24.96
N TRP A 562 18.73 26.14 25.35
CA TRP A 562 17.61 26.37 24.43
C TRP A 562 17.75 27.69 23.67
N LEU A 563 18.02 28.81 24.37
CA LEU A 563 18.22 30.13 23.73
C LEU A 563 19.31 30.07 22.66
N VAL A 564 20.47 29.51 23.00
CA VAL A 564 21.60 29.35 22.08
C VAL A 564 21.18 28.52 20.86
N ARG A 565 20.51 27.36 21.04
CA ARG A 565 20.02 26.54 19.91
C ARG A 565 18.99 27.27 19.05
N SER A 566 18.10 28.06 19.66
CA SER A 566 17.08 28.85 18.95
C SER A 566 17.65 29.98 18.09
N LEU A 567 18.94 30.33 18.28
CA LEU A 567 19.70 31.32 17.52
C LEU A 567 20.68 30.64 16.54
N GLY A 568 20.34 29.45 16.02
CA GLY A 568 21.23 28.64 15.17
C GLY A 568 22.50 28.11 15.88
N GLY A 569 22.55 28.22 17.20
CA GLY A 569 23.71 27.91 18.04
C GLY A 569 23.83 26.45 18.46
N ARG A 570 24.97 26.10 19.07
CA ARG A 570 25.22 24.80 19.71
C ARG A 570 25.50 25.00 21.19
N ALA A 571 24.71 24.35 22.03
CA ALA A 571 24.91 24.40 23.47
C ALA A 571 24.95 23.01 24.10
N ARG A 572 25.93 22.81 24.99
CA ARG A 572 26.10 21.56 25.76
C ARG A 572 26.14 21.87 27.24
N VAL A 573 25.18 21.34 27.98
CA VAL A 573 25.11 21.45 29.44
C VAL A 573 25.97 20.35 30.06
N LEU A 574 26.94 20.74 30.89
CA LEU A 574 27.86 19.84 31.58
C LEU A 574 27.66 19.96 33.10
N PRO A 575 27.32 18.88 33.82
CA PRO A 575 27.23 18.92 35.27
C PRO A 575 28.63 19.03 35.90
N LYS A 576 28.78 19.93 36.88
CA LYS A 576 29.91 20.03 37.81
C LYS A 576 29.38 19.90 39.25
N LYS A 577 30.26 19.58 40.21
CA LYS A 577 29.90 19.16 41.59
C LYS A 577 28.75 19.91 42.26
N ALA A 578 28.61 21.22 42.05
CA ALA A 578 27.54 22.06 42.62
C ALA A 578 27.00 23.12 41.63
N SER A 579 27.20 22.93 40.32
CA SER A 579 26.73 23.88 39.28
C SER A 579 26.72 23.23 37.90
N PHE A 580 26.01 23.83 36.95
CA PHE A 580 25.97 23.43 35.55
C PHE A 580 26.75 24.44 34.72
N ASP A 581 27.60 23.95 33.81
CA ASP A 581 28.42 24.75 32.91
C ASP A 581 27.92 24.50 31.48
N VAL A 582 27.39 25.53 30.82
CA VAL A 582 26.83 25.46 29.46
C VAL A 582 27.89 25.97 28.51
N SER A 583 28.45 25.12 27.64
CA SER A 583 29.31 25.61 26.55
C SER A 583 28.45 26.30 25.51
N VAL A 584 28.81 27.51 25.09
CA VAL A 584 28.07 28.32 24.11
C VAL A 584 28.84 28.42 22.79
N ALA A 585 28.11 28.26 21.70
CA ALA A 585 28.57 28.45 20.34
C ALA A 585 27.44 29.13 19.57
N LEU A 586 27.65 30.35 19.07
CA LEU A 586 26.72 31.04 18.20
C LEU A 586 27.30 31.14 16.78
N PRO A 587 26.44 31.28 15.76
CA PRO A 587 26.82 31.78 14.43
C PRO A 587 27.63 33.08 14.51
N HIS A 588 28.43 33.35 13.48
CA HIS A 588 29.35 34.51 13.45
C HIS A 588 28.62 35.86 13.42
N GLU A 589 27.36 35.89 12.99
CA GLU A 589 26.52 37.10 12.96
C GLU A 589 26.00 37.53 14.35
N TYR A 590 26.01 36.64 15.34
CA TYR A 590 25.48 36.90 16.68
C TYR A 590 26.59 37.05 17.72
N ALA A 591 26.86 38.30 18.12
CA ALA A 591 27.83 38.61 19.16
C ALA A 591 27.37 38.08 20.54
N PRO A 592 28.15 37.23 21.24
CA PRO A 592 27.73 36.60 22.50
C PRO A 592 27.77 37.52 23.73
N PHE A 593 28.35 38.72 23.63
CA PHE A 593 28.50 39.67 24.73
C PHE A 593 28.22 41.08 24.22
N ARG A 594 27.59 41.92 25.05
CA ARG A 594 27.44 43.36 24.83
C ARG A 594 28.50 44.15 25.59
N LEU A 595 28.99 43.63 26.71
CA LEU A 595 30.01 44.26 27.56
C LEU A 595 31.38 44.33 26.85
N THR A 596 31.95 45.54 26.69
CA THR A 596 33.13 45.77 25.84
C THR A 596 34.31 44.86 26.19
N ARG A 597 34.70 44.78 27.47
CA ARG A 597 35.84 43.95 27.94
C ARG A 597 35.67 42.43 27.71
N LYS A 598 34.46 41.95 27.44
CA LYS A 598 34.18 40.55 27.10
C LYS A 598 34.11 40.36 25.59
N ALA A 599 33.45 41.27 24.87
CA ALA A 599 33.37 41.27 23.41
C ALA A 599 34.76 41.29 22.76
N GLU A 600 35.66 42.18 23.18
CA GLU A 600 37.05 42.28 22.66
C GLU A 600 37.90 41.01 22.86
N ARG A 601 37.51 40.15 23.81
CA ARG A 601 38.22 38.89 24.09
C ARG A 601 37.74 37.72 23.23
N VAL A 602 36.62 37.86 22.53
CA VAL A 602 36.11 36.84 21.61
C VAL A 602 36.84 36.92 20.28
N ARG A 603 37.30 35.78 19.78
CA ARG A 603 37.96 35.64 18.49
C ARG A 603 37.04 34.91 17.49
N PRO A 604 37.07 35.25 16.19
CA PRO A 604 36.24 34.60 15.18
C PRO A 604 36.73 33.17 14.90
N ARG A 605 35.86 32.17 15.06
CA ARG A 605 36.22 30.74 14.96
C ARG A 605 36.82 30.34 13.60
N PRO A 606 37.74 29.35 13.57
CA PRO A 606 38.19 28.74 12.32
C PRO A 606 37.03 28.05 11.57
N LYS A 607 37.11 28.00 10.23
CA LYS A 607 36.08 27.38 9.37
C LYS A 607 35.74 25.94 9.76
N ASP A 608 36.67 25.18 10.31
CA ASP A 608 36.46 23.78 10.71
C ASP A 608 35.67 23.60 12.02
N HIS A 609 35.46 24.68 12.78
CA HIS A 609 34.78 24.66 14.09
C HIS A 609 33.32 25.15 13.99
N THR A 610 32.61 24.62 13.00
CA THR A 610 31.19 24.94 12.75
C THR A 610 30.27 24.49 13.89
N VAL A 611 29.08 25.09 13.91
CA VAL A 611 28.05 24.94 14.95
C VAL A 611 27.27 23.61 14.81
N ARG A 612 27.62 22.77 13.83
CA ARG A 612 26.94 21.52 13.47
C ARG A 612 26.94 20.48 14.60
N ARG A 613 25.96 19.58 14.57
CA ARG A 613 25.70 18.58 15.62
C ARG A 613 25.89 17.16 15.08
N GLY A 614 26.96 16.50 15.51
CA GLY A 614 27.23 15.09 15.16
C GLY A 614 26.31 14.14 15.91
N ILE A 615 25.89 13.04 15.28
CA ILE A 615 25.09 11.99 15.92
C ILE A 615 26.03 11.09 16.75
N ARG A 616 25.67 10.80 18.00
CA ARG A 616 26.52 10.09 18.98
C ARG A 616 25.98 8.76 19.45
N ALA A 617 24.69 8.54 19.36
CA ALA A 617 24.06 7.25 19.65
C ALA A 617 22.67 7.24 19.00
N VAL A 618 22.17 6.03 18.73
CA VAL A 618 20.76 5.78 18.42
C VAL A 618 20.28 4.72 19.41
N GLU A 619 19.54 5.14 20.42
CA GLU A 619 19.15 4.32 21.57
C GLU A 619 17.68 3.87 21.43
N TYR A 620 17.37 2.59 21.68
CA TYR A 620 15.98 2.13 21.69
C TYR A 620 15.24 2.67 22.91
N VAL A 621 14.07 3.29 22.72
CA VAL A 621 13.24 3.88 23.78
C VAL A 621 12.11 2.93 24.20
N GLY A 622 11.51 2.23 23.24
CA GLY A 622 10.31 1.43 23.43
C GLY A 622 9.25 1.74 22.35
N ARG A 623 8.08 1.10 22.44
CA ARG A 623 6.93 1.47 21.59
C ARG A 623 6.21 2.68 22.16
N LYS A 624 5.87 3.64 21.30
CA LYS A 624 5.01 4.79 21.61
C LYS A 624 4.05 5.07 20.45
N PRO A 625 2.91 5.73 20.70
CA PRO A 625 2.10 6.30 19.64
C PRO A 625 2.88 7.41 18.91
N VAL A 626 2.88 7.36 17.58
CA VAL A 626 3.58 8.28 16.67
C VAL A 626 2.62 8.87 15.62
N GLN A 627 3.04 9.94 14.95
CA GLN A 627 2.31 10.66 13.91
C GLN A 627 3.31 11.31 12.95
N CYS A 628 2.92 11.49 11.69
CA CYS A 628 3.63 12.31 10.72
C CYS A 628 2.77 13.47 10.21
N ILE A 629 3.45 14.49 9.67
CA ILE A 629 2.82 15.65 9.04
C ILE A 629 3.45 15.89 7.67
N SER A 630 2.64 16.37 6.74
CA SER A 630 3.06 16.95 5.47
C SER A 630 2.88 18.47 5.54
N VAL A 631 3.71 19.17 4.75
CA VAL A 631 3.90 20.61 4.83
C VAL A 631 3.95 21.15 3.41
N ALA A 632 3.09 22.13 3.15
CA ALA A 632 2.97 22.85 1.89
C ALA A 632 4.12 23.86 1.74
N HIS A 633 5.31 23.32 1.55
CA HIS A 633 6.54 24.05 1.26
C HIS A 633 7.34 23.26 0.24
N PRO A 634 8.07 23.90 -0.71
CA PRO A 634 8.98 23.19 -1.60
C PRO A 634 10.00 22.33 -0.85
N SER A 635 10.35 22.70 0.39
CA SER A 635 11.24 21.89 1.22
C SER A 635 10.61 20.66 1.87
N HIS A 636 9.28 20.46 1.79
CA HIS A 636 8.51 19.36 2.40
C HIS A 636 8.93 18.98 3.84
N ALA A 637 9.52 19.96 4.51
CA ALA A 637 10.25 19.87 5.75
C ALA A 637 9.42 20.45 6.89
N TYR A 638 9.87 20.23 8.10
CA TYR A 638 9.52 21.09 9.23
C TYR A 638 10.68 21.08 10.21
N VAL A 639 10.69 22.05 11.11
CA VAL A 639 11.54 22.03 12.28
C VAL A 639 10.87 21.16 13.34
N THR A 640 11.25 19.90 13.39
CA THR A 640 10.92 19.04 14.54
C THR A 640 11.77 19.35 15.78
N ASP A 641 11.69 18.52 16.81
CA ASP A 641 12.56 18.52 17.99
C ASP A 641 14.02 18.70 17.55
N ASN A 642 14.64 19.78 18.01
CA ASN A 642 16.01 20.12 17.63
C ASN A 642 16.27 20.25 16.09
N PHE A 643 15.24 20.50 15.26
CA PHE A 643 15.26 21.00 13.86
C PHE A 643 15.69 20.01 12.70
N THR A 644 14.80 19.14 12.11
CA THR A 644 15.12 18.13 11.01
C THR A 644 13.95 17.61 10.07
N VAL A 645 14.18 16.94 8.90
CA VAL A 645 13.42 17.00 7.57
C VAL A 645 13.29 15.69 6.68
N THR A 646 12.23 15.45 5.84
CA THR A 646 11.93 14.17 5.04
C THR A 646 10.87 14.20 3.84
N HIS A 647 10.79 13.22 2.85
CA HIS A 647 9.63 12.88 1.92
C HIS A 647 9.81 11.61 1.00
N ASN A 648 8.75 11.06 0.35
CA ASN A 648 8.80 9.81 -0.46
C ASN A 648 8.25 9.74 -1.93
N THR A 649 7.48 10.68 -2.47
CA THR A 649 6.64 10.53 -3.69
C THR A 649 7.38 10.68 -5.05
N MET A 650 8.63 10.18 -5.18
CA MET A 650 9.61 10.78 -6.11
C MET A 650 9.94 10.01 -7.40
N VAL A 651 9.81 8.68 -7.42
CA VAL A 651 10.41 7.82 -8.45
C VAL A 651 9.79 8.02 -9.85
N ALA A 652 8.46 8.06 -9.95
CA ALA A 652 7.76 8.22 -11.23
C ALA A 652 8.00 9.60 -11.85
N LEU A 653 8.04 10.66 -11.04
CA LEU A 653 8.33 12.02 -11.52
C LEU A 653 9.75 12.10 -12.08
N ARG A 654 10.75 11.54 -11.38
CA ARG A 654 12.13 11.50 -11.90
C ARG A 654 12.26 10.73 -13.23
N ALA A 655 11.50 9.66 -13.41
CA ALA A 655 11.43 8.94 -14.70
C ALA A 655 10.84 9.80 -15.83
N MET A 656 9.79 10.57 -15.55
CA MET A 656 9.21 11.52 -16.52
C MET A 656 10.19 12.64 -16.89
N LEU A 657 10.91 13.20 -15.92
CA LEU A 657 11.89 14.27 -16.16
C LEU A 657 13.11 13.78 -16.96
N ALA A 658 13.56 12.53 -16.74
CA ALA A 658 14.61 11.90 -17.55
C ALA A 658 14.27 11.83 -19.04
N VAL A 659 12.98 11.63 -19.37
CA VAL A 659 12.48 11.56 -20.75
C VAL A 659 12.38 12.96 -21.37
N VAL A 660 11.98 13.96 -20.59
CA VAL A 660 11.98 15.38 -21.01
C VAL A 660 13.40 15.88 -21.28
N ASP A 661 14.39 15.47 -20.50
CA ASP A 661 15.81 15.77 -20.74
C ASP A 661 16.38 15.13 -22.03
N ALA A 662 15.72 14.08 -22.52
CA ALA A 662 15.98 13.42 -23.79
C ALA A 662 15.01 13.88 -24.91
N ASP A 663 14.53 15.12 -24.80
CA ASP A 663 13.66 15.85 -25.74
C ASP A 663 12.33 15.12 -26.08
N GLY A 664 11.90 14.19 -25.22
CA GLY A 664 10.64 13.44 -25.34
C GLY A 664 9.56 13.94 -24.39
N GLN A 665 8.33 13.49 -24.62
CA GLN A 665 7.17 13.76 -23.77
C GLN A 665 6.85 12.54 -22.90
N ALA A 666 6.41 12.79 -21.66
CA ALA A 666 5.91 11.78 -20.76
C ALA A 666 4.41 11.95 -20.50
N ALA A 667 3.65 10.85 -20.46
CA ALA A 667 2.22 10.85 -20.19
C ALA A 667 1.89 9.99 -18.95
N LEU A 668 1.24 10.56 -17.94
CA LEU A 668 0.69 9.82 -16.79
C LEU A 668 -0.81 9.60 -16.98
N LEU A 669 -1.20 8.33 -17.09
CA LEU A 669 -2.57 7.86 -17.21
C LEU A 669 -3.11 7.49 -15.83
N ALA A 670 -4.12 8.22 -15.36
CA ALA A 670 -4.82 7.98 -14.09
C ALA A 670 -6.26 7.48 -14.31
N PRO A 671 -6.77 6.54 -13.48
CA PRO A 671 -8.06 5.88 -13.70
C PRO A 671 -9.29 6.77 -13.52
N THR A 672 -9.17 7.93 -12.86
CA THR A 672 -10.27 8.90 -12.69
C THR A 672 -9.77 10.33 -12.82
N GLU A 673 -10.68 11.24 -13.17
CA GLU A 673 -10.36 12.67 -13.33
C GLU A 673 -9.87 13.30 -12.01
N VAL A 674 -10.42 12.85 -10.88
CA VAL A 674 -10.00 13.28 -9.53
C VAL A 674 -8.53 12.94 -9.28
N LEU A 675 -8.11 11.72 -9.62
CA LEU A 675 -6.72 11.29 -9.44
C LEU A 675 -5.77 11.94 -10.45
N ALA A 676 -6.22 12.17 -11.69
CA ALA A 676 -5.49 12.99 -12.67
C ALA A 676 -5.26 14.42 -12.16
N GLN A 677 -6.28 15.07 -11.60
CA GLN A 677 -6.15 16.40 -10.98
C GLN A 677 -5.24 16.40 -9.74
N GLN A 678 -5.30 15.35 -8.92
CA GLN A 678 -4.43 15.21 -7.75
C GLN A 678 -2.96 15.11 -8.19
N HIS A 679 -2.63 14.19 -9.12
CA HIS A 679 -1.29 14.04 -9.66
C HIS A 679 -0.79 15.31 -10.34
N HIS A 680 -1.64 15.99 -11.13
CA HIS A 680 -1.29 17.26 -11.78
C HIS A 680 -0.87 18.31 -10.76
N ARG A 681 -1.67 18.51 -9.72
CA ARG A 681 -1.38 19.46 -8.65
C ARG A 681 -0.09 19.12 -7.91
N SER A 682 0.07 17.88 -7.45
CA SER A 682 1.27 17.46 -6.72
C SER A 682 2.54 17.55 -7.56
N VAL A 683 2.49 17.22 -8.85
CA VAL A 683 3.64 17.35 -9.77
C VAL A 683 3.99 18.83 -9.99
N VAL A 684 3.01 19.70 -10.25
CA VAL A 684 3.23 21.15 -10.42
C VAL A 684 3.80 21.77 -9.14
N GLU A 685 3.25 21.44 -7.96
CA GLU A 685 3.72 21.94 -6.66
C GLU A 685 5.15 21.48 -6.34
N MET A 686 5.50 20.20 -6.59
CA MET A 686 6.87 19.69 -6.39
C MET A 686 7.88 20.33 -7.34
N MET A 687 7.50 20.62 -8.58
CA MET A 687 8.39 21.24 -9.58
C MET A 687 8.49 22.77 -9.43
N GLY A 688 7.46 23.45 -8.93
CA GLY A 688 7.37 24.91 -8.86
C GLY A 688 7.70 25.57 -10.21
N GLU A 689 8.60 26.56 -10.22
CA GLU A 689 9.07 27.26 -11.44
C GLU A 689 9.55 26.34 -12.58
N LEU A 690 9.93 25.08 -12.30
CA LEU A 690 10.33 24.09 -13.31
C LEU A 690 9.14 23.50 -14.09
N ALA A 691 7.91 23.69 -13.63
CA ALA A 691 6.66 23.31 -14.31
C ALA A 691 6.02 24.46 -15.12
N GLU A 692 6.64 25.66 -15.11
CA GLU A 692 6.13 26.87 -15.77
C GLU A 692 6.78 27.14 -17.15
N GLY A 693 7.20 26.07 -17.85
CA GLY A 693 7.82 26.15 -19.16
C GLY A 693 7.02 27.00 -20.16
N GLY A 694 7.65 28.05 -20.69
CA GLY A 694 7.04 28.99 -21.63
C GLY A 694 6.19 30.11 -21.00
N MET A 695 6.18 30.26 -19.67
CA MET A 695 5.49 31.37 -18.98
C MET A 695 6.46 32.44 -18.45
N LEU A 696 5.94 33.67 -18.27
CA LEU A 696 6.68 34.78 -17.67
C LEU A 696 6.94 34.52 -16.18
N GLY A 697 8.14 34.04 -15.85
CA GLY A 697 8.55 33.67 -14.50
C GLY A 697 9.16 32.26 -14.39
N GLY A 698 8.92 31.39 -15.38
CA GLY A 698 9.48 30.04 -15.40
C GLY A 698 10.99 30.01 -15.61
N ALA A 699 11.64 28.96 -15.09
CA ALA A 699 13.09 28.78 -15.21
C ALA A 699 13.54 28.50 -16.65
N GLU A 700 14.82 28.78 -16.96
CA GLU A 700 15.40 28.67 -18.31
C GLU A 700 15.41 27.23 -18.88
N HIS A 701 15.24 26.21 -18.01
CA HIS A 701 15.12 24.79 -18.39
C HIS A 701 13.78 24.17 -17.95
N ALA A 702 12.77 24.99 -17.65
CA ALA A 702 11.45 24.52 -17.24
C ALA A 702 10.69 23.82 -18.38
N THR A 703 9.82 22.86 -18.00
CA THR A 703 8.84 22.23 -18.90
C THR A 703 7.42 22.57 -18.50
N LYS A 704 6.45 22.27 -19.35
CA LYS A 704 5.02 22.57 -19.12
C LYS A 704 4.28 21.29 -18.72
N VAL A 705 3.54 21.34 -17.63
CA VAL A 705 2.75 20.20 -17.11
C VAL A 705 1.26 20.40 -17.41
N VAL A 706 0.71 19.62 -18.33
CA VAL A 706 -0.67 19.79 -18.86
C VAL A 706 -1.62 18.72 -18.32
N LEU A 707 -2.84 19.12 -17.96
CA LEU A 707 -3.94 18.23 -17.57
C LEU A 707 -4.90 17.99 -18.76
N LEU A 708 -5.21 16.73 -19.07
CA LEU A 708 -6.19 16.32 -20.09
C LEU A 708 -7.22 15.33 -19.52
N THR A 709 -8.45 15.81 -19.25
CA THR A 709 -9.58 14.98 -18.81
C THR A 709 -10.76 15.06 -19.79
N GLY A 710 -11.83 14.31 -19.55
CA GLY A 710 -13.08 14.42 -20.32
C GLY A 710 -13.81 15.74 -20.03
N SER A 711 -13.78 16.18 -18.77
CA SER A 711 -14.45 17.38 -18.23
C SER A 711 -13.90 18.75 -18.66
N ILE A 712 -12.70 18.84 -19.26
CA ILE A 712 -12.13 20.15 -19.61
C ILE A 712 -12.92 20.86 -20.73
N GLY A 713 -13.16 22.17 -20.55
CA GLY A 713 -13.88 22.99 -21.52
C GLY A 713 -13.18 23.07 -22.89
N ALA A 714 -13.97 23.18 -23.97
CA ALA A 714 -13.51 23.07 -25.35
C ALA A 714 -12.42 24.08 -25.80
N ALA A 715 -12.24 25.20 -25.07
CA ALA A 715 -11.12 26.11 -25.29
C ALA A 715 -9.81 25.57 -24.67
N ALA A 716 -9.85 25.15 -23.40
CA ALA A 716 -8.72 24.52 -22.71
C ALA A 716 -8.30 23.22 -23.40
N ARG A 717 -9.26 22.39 -23.82
CA ARG A 717 -9.00 21.15 -24.58
C ARG A 717 -8.24 21.39 -25.87
N ARG A 718 -8.63 22.39 -26.65
CA ARG A 718 -7.91 22.75 -27.89
C ARG A 718 -6.50 23.26 -27.60
N ARG A 719 -6.30 24.02 -26.53
CA ARG A 719 -4.95 24.46 -26.12
C ARG A 719 -4.09 23.26 -25.71
N ALA A 720 -4.58 22.38 -24.83
CA ALA A 720 -3.87 21.17 -24.43
C ALA A 720 -3.49 20.30 -25.64
N LEU A 721 -4.43 20.04 -26.56
CA LEU A 721 -4.13 19.27 -27.79
C LEU A 721 -3.06 19.92 -28.68
N LEU A 722 -3.02 21.25 -28.75
CA LEU A 722 -1.96 21.97 -29.46
C LEU A 722 -0.63 21.84 -28.72
N ASP A 723 -0.61 22.06 -27.40
CA ASP A 723 0.58 21.94 -26.55
C ASP A 723 1.20 20.52 -26.63
N LEU A 724 0.36 19.48 -26.75
CA LEU A 724 0.76 18.09 -26.94
C LEU A 724 1.39 17.87 -28.33
N ALA A 725 0.73 18.34 -29.39
CA ALA A 725 1.14 18.12 -30.78
C ALA A 725 2.36 18.96 -31.20
N THR A 726 2.60 20.11 -30.57
CA THR A 726 3.81 20.93 -30.79
C THR A 726 5.00 20.50 -29.93
N GLY A 727 4.77 19.70 -28.89
CA GLY A 727 5.83 19.29 -27.95
C GLY A 727 6.07 20.28 -26.80
N GLU A 728 5.30 21.36 -26.68
CA GLU A 728 5.41 22.29 -25.54
C GLU A 728 5.12 21.61 -24.21
N ALA A 729 4.19 20.64 -24.19
CA ALA A 729 3.86 19.86 -23.00
C ALA A 729 4.83 18.67 -22.83
N GLY A 730 5.90 18.85 -22.06
CA GLY A 730 6.84 17.76 -21.74
C GLY A 730 6.25 16.72 -20.77
N ILE A 731 5.35 17.12 -19.87
CA ILE A 731 4.58 16.19 -19.02
C ILE A 731 3.09 16.42 -19.25
N VAL A 732 2.36 15.33 -19.48
CA VAL A 732 0.91 15.32 -19.64
C VAL A 732 0.29 14.36 -18.63
N ILE A 733 -0.72 14.81 -17.89
CA ILE A 733 -1.42 14.01 -16.89
C ILE A 733 -2.89 13.94 -17.30
N GLY A 734 -3.51 12.77 -17.28
CA GLY A 734 -4.87 12.64 -17.80
C GLY A 734 -5.52 11.29 -17.58
N THR A 735 -6.76 11.18 -18.05
CA THR A 735 -7.54 9.93 -18.01
C THR A 735 -7.54 9.25 -19.38
N HIS A 736 -8.45 8.31 -19.63
CA HIS A 736 -8.73 7.73 -20.96
C HIS A 736 -8.89 8.77 -22.09
N ALA A 737 -9.16 10.04 -21.78
CA ALA A 737 -9.10 11.15 -22.72
C ALA A 737 -7.77 11.21 -23.51
N LEU A 738 -6.65 10.75 -22.94
CA LEU A 738 -5.33 10.63 -23.59
C LEU A 738 -5.29 9.59 -24.72
N ILE A 739 -6.22 8.62 -24.70
CA ILE A 739 -6.26 7.49 -25.64
C ILE A 739 -7.04 7.85 -26.92
N GLU A 740 -7.94 8.82 -26.87
CA GLU A 740 -8.78 9.22 -28.01
C GLU A 740 -7.97 9.50 -29.29
N ASP A 741 -8.49 9.10 -30.46
CA ASP A 741 -7.82 9.23 -31.78
C ASP A 741 -7.31 10.66 -32.09
N LYS A 742 -8.01 11.67 -31.56
CA LYS A 742 -7.69 13.10 -31.76
C LYS A 742 -6.48 13.58 -30.97
N VAL A 743 -5.99 12.80 -29.99
CA VAL A 743 -4.78 13.09 -29.23
C VAL A 743 -3.57 12.62 -30.01
N GLN A 744 -2.69 13.57 -30.35
CA GLN A 744 -1.41 13.34 -31.01
C GLN A 744 -0.30 13.97 -30.17
N PHE A 745 0.79 13.23 -29.98
CA PHE A 745 1.99 13.71 -29.30
C PHE A 745 3.06 14.06 -30.36
N HIS A 746 3.89 15.05 -30.07
CA HIS A 746 5.06 15.33 -30.89
C HIS A 746 6.07 14.19 -30.83
N ASP A 747 6.40 13.70 -29.62
CA ASP A 747 7.33 12.60 -29.39
C ASP A 747 7.07 11.94 -28.02
N LEU A 748 6.08 11.05 -27.94
CA LEU A 748 5.79 10.32 -26.70
C LEU A 748 6.90 9.31 -26.40
N GLY A 749 7.67 9.56 -25.34
CA GLY A 749 8.79 8.72 -24.91
C GLY A 749 8.46 7.78 -23.75
N LEU A 750 7.61 8.18 -22.81
CA LEU A 750 7.23 7.36 -21.65
C LEU A 750 5.74 7.47 -21.34
N VAL A 751 5.11 6.33 -21.05
CA VAL A 751 3.77 6.24 -20.48
C VAL A 751 3.89 5.69 -19.06
N VAL A 752 3.38 6.43 -18.08
CA VAL A 752 3.20 6.00 -16.69
C VAL A 752 1.73 5.66 -16.48
N VAL A 753 1.41 4.44 -16.06
CA VAL A 753 0.02 4.01 -15.78
C VAL A 753 -0.16 3.80 -14.27
N ASP A 754 -1.08 4.52 -13.65
CA ASP A 754 -1.41 4.37 -12.22
C ASP A 754 -2.60 3.42 -12.02
N GLU A 755 -2.55 2.59 -10.97
CA GLU A 755 -3.57 1.59 -10.59
C GLU A 755 -4.05 0.71 -11.77
N GLN A 756 -3.10 -0.04 -12.35
CA GLN A 756 -3.23 -0.83 -13.58
C GLN A 756 -4.53 -1.63 -13.75
N HIS A 757 -5.07 -2.24 -12.68
CA HIS A 757 -6.22 -3.16 -12.72
C HIS A 757 -7.52 -2.51 -13.19
N ARG A 758 -7.54 -1.18 -13.38
CA ARG A 758 -8.65 -0.41 -13.97
C ARG A 758 -8.62 -0.35 -15.50
N PHE A 759 -7.49 -0.68 -16.13
CA PHE A 759 -7.25 -0.46 -17.56
C PHE A 759 -7.13 -1.77 -18.35
N GLY A 760 -7.82 -1.83 -19.50
CA GLY A 760 -7.77 -2.98 -20.40
C GLY A 760 -6.40 -3.19 -21.05
N VAL A 761 -6.19 -4.34 -21.70
CA VAL A 761 -5.00 -4.57 -22.55
C VAL A 761 -5.00 -3.57 -23.73
N GLU A 762 -6.13 -3.48 -24.44
CA GLU A 762 -6.32 -2.60 -25.61
C GLU A 762 -6.02 -1.12 -25.31
N GLN A 763 -6.37 -0.65 -24.11
CA GLN A 763 -6.16 0.74 -23.68
C GLN A 763 -4.67 1.08 -23.51
N ARG A 764 -3.84 0.08 -23.18
CA ARG A 764 -2.38 0.22 -23.07
C ARG A 764 -1.73 0.20 -24.45
N ASP A 765 -2.11 -0.74 -25.32
CA ASP A 765 -1.58 -0.82 -26.68
C ASP A 765 -1.99 0.38 -27.55
N ALA A 766 -3.20 0.94 -27.34
CA ALA A 766 -3.64 2.17 -28.01
C ALA A 766 -2.78 3.40 -27.64
N LEU A 767 -2.23 3.46 -26.42
CA LEU A 767 -1.25 4.49 -26.02
C LEU A 767 0.15 4.21 -26.59
N ARG A 768 0.58 2.93 -26.63
CA ARG A 768 1.84 2.56 -27.30
C ARG A 768 1.82 2.95 -28.79
N GLY A 769 0.69 2.78 -29.45
CA GLY A 769 0.47 3.15 -30.86
C GLY A 769 0.43 4.66 -31.14
N LYS A 770 0.47 5.54 -30.13
CA LYS A 770 0.52 7.01 -30.32
C LYS A 770 1.94 7.58 -30.45
N GLY A 771 2.97 6.81 -30.09
CA GLY A 771 4.35 7.20 -30.32
C GLY A 771 4.77 6.98 -31.79
N LYS A 772 5.73 7.78 -32.28
CA LYS A 772 6.37 7.53 -33.60
C LYS A 772 7.16 6.22 -33.61
N GLN A 773 7.70 5.88 -32.43
CA GLN A 773 8.19 4.56 -32.03
C GLN A 773 7.45 4.17 -30.75
N PRO A 774 7.39 2.88 -30.36
CA PRO A 774 6.71 2.47 -29.15
C PRO A 774 7.37 3.12 -27.91
N PRO A 775 6.60 3.87 -27.08
CA PRO A 775 7.14 4.49 -25.88
C PRO A 775 7.51 3.44 -24.82
N HIS A 776 8.41 3.82 -23.93
CA HIS A 776 8.66 3.10 -22.69
C HIS A 776 7.38 3.10 -21.84
N LEU A 777 7.15 2.02 -21.08
CA LEU A 777 5.96 1.81 -20.25
C LEU A 777 6.39 1.51 -18.81
N LEU A 778 6.01 2.40 -17.90
CA LEU A 778 6.10 2.20 -16.45
C LEU A 778 4.68 2.05 -15.88
N VAL A 779 4.44 0.98 -15.14
CA VAL A 779 3.13 0.72 -14.54
C VAL A 779 3.25 0.71 -13.03
N MET A 780 2.30 1.30 -12.32
CA MET A 780 2.28 1.40 -10.87
C MET A 780 1.06 0.66 -10.29
N THR A 781 1.25 0.02 -9.14
CA THR A 781 0.13 -0.53 -8.35
C THR A 781 0.36 -0.39 -6.85
N ALA A 782 -0.70 0.01 -6.14
CA ALA A 782 -0.72 0.09 -4.68
C ALA A 782 -1.07 -1.27 -4.02
N THR A 783 -1.52 -2.26 -4.78
CA THR A 783 -1.75 -3.64 -4.31
C THR A 783 -0.60 -4.53 -4.77
N PRO A 784 0.25 -5.05 -3.86
CA PRO A 784 1.34 -5.92 -4.26
C PRO A 784 0.85 -7.21 -4.92
N ILE A 785 1.46 -7.57 -6.05
CA ILE A 785 1.14 -8.78 -6.82
C ILE A 785 2.21 -9.83 -6.53
N PRO A 786 1.86 -11.09 -6.17
CA PRO A 786 2.85 -12.11 -5.88
C PRO A 786 3.79 -12.33 -7.06
N ARG A 787 5.08 -12.56 -6.78
CA ARG A 787 6.11 -12.67 -7.82
C ARG A 787 5.78 -13.74 -8.87
N THR A 788 5.25 -14.88 -8.44
CA THR A 788 4.75 -15.96 -9.30
C THR A 788 3.75 -15.49 -10.35
N VAL A 789 2.76 -14.71 -9.92
CA VAL A 789 1.69 -14.16 -10.76
C VAL A 789 2.21 -13.04 -11.63
N ALA A 790 3.15 -12.23 -11.13
CA ALA A 790 3.87 -11.29 -11.98
C ALA A 790 4.71 -12.00 -13.06
N MET A 791 5.23 -13.20 -12.80
CA MET A 791 6.01 -13.97 -13.76
C MET A 791 5.18 -14.75 -14.79
N THR A 792 3.89 -15.00 -14.53
CA THR A 792 2.98 -15.73 -15.43
C THR A 792 1.97 -14.83 -16.13
N VAL A 793 1.19 -14.02 -15.40
CA VAL A 793 0.19 -13.08 -15.95
C VAL A 793 0.86 -11.90 -16.65
N PHE A 794 1.88 -11.36 -15.98
CA PHE A 794 2.56 -10.11 -16.34
C PHE A 794 4.00 -10.38 -16.78
N GLY A 795 4.28 -11.60 -17.25
CA GLY A 795 5.65 -12.06 -17.48
C GLY A 795 6.38 -11.33 -18.61
N ASP A 796 5.68 -10.51 -19.40
CA ASP A 796 6.28 -9.55 -20.33
C ASP A 796 6.88 -8.31 -19.64
N LEU A 797 6.48 -8.02 -18.41
CA LEU A 797 6.96 -6.90 -17.58
C LEU A 797 8.11 -7.32 -16.64
N GLU A 798 9.10 -6.44 -16.50
CA GLU A 798 10.07 -6.51 -15.40
C GLU A 798 9.49 -5.91 -14.11
N THR A 799 9.84 -6.48 -12.94
CA THR A 799 9.27 -6.04 -11.66
C THR A 799 10.29 -5.32 -10.79
N SER A 800 10.00 -4.08 -10.41
CA SER A 800 10.71 -3.35 -9.34
C SER A 800 9.80 -3.22 -8.12
N VAL A 801 10.29 -3.65 -6.96
CA VAL A 801 9.51 -3.68 -5.70
C VAL A 801 10.11 -2.73 -4.69
N LEU A 802 9.27 -1.84 -4.16
CA LEU A 802 9.52 -1.06 -2.95
C LEU A 802 8.94 -1.85 -1.77
N ASP A 803 9.78 -2.69 -1.16
CA ASP A 803 9.45 -3.67 -0.11
C ASP A 803 9.32 -3.07 1.30
N GLN A 804 9.44 -1.75 1.43
CA GLN A 804 9.41 -1.03 2.71
C GLN A 804 7.99 -0.54 3.04
N LEU A 805 7.30 -1.32 3.87
CA LEU A 805 5.98 -1.03 4.45
C LEU A 805 5.93 0.35 5.14
N PRO A 806 4.94 1.21 4.82
CA PRO A 806 4.52 2.33 5.65
C PRO A 806 3.91 1.84 6.96
N ALA A 807 4.76 1.48 7.94
CA ALA A 807 4.25 1.12 9.24
C ALA A 807 3.60 2.35 9.92
N GLY A 808 2.51 2.09 10.64
CA GLY A 808 1.85 3.08 11.48
C GLY A 808 0.39 3.36 11.15
N ARG A 809 -0.10 3.00 9.96
CA ARG A 809 -1.53 3.10 9.65
C ARG A 809 -2.39 2.53 10.79
N SER A 810 -3.22 3.39 11.42
CA SER A 810 -4.06 3.03 12.57
C SER A 810 -4.83 1.75 12.25
N PRO A 811 -4.62 0.64 13.01
CA PRO A 811 -4.99 -0.70 12.56
C PRO A 811 -6.48 -0.79 12.29
N ILE A 812 -6.85 -1.27 11.10
CA ILE A 812 -8.24 -1.29 10.66
C ILE A 812 -8.88 -2.58 11.13
N ALA A 813 -9.58 -2.50 12.25
CA ALA A 813 -10.38 -3.60 12.77
C ALA A 813 -11.40 -3.98 11.69
N SER A 814 -11.22 -5.16 11.11
CA SER A 814 -12.06 -5.65 10.02
C SER A 814 -12.94 -6.77 10.54
N HIS A 815 -14.26 -6.64 10.38
CA HIS A 815 -15.23 -7.59 10.92
C HIS A 815 -16.33 -7.90 9.90
N VAL A 816 -16.69 -9.18 9.78
CA VAL A 816 -17.72 -9.63 8.86
C VAL A 816 -19.06 -9.74 9.58
N VAL A 817 -20.04 -8.93 9.17
CA VAL A 817 -21.37 -8.81 9.79
C VAL A 817 -22.34 -9.78 9.09
N PRO A 818 -22.81 -10.86 9.75
CA PRO A 818 -23.78 -11.79 9.17
C PRO A 818 -25.21 -11.25 9.38
N ALA A 819 -25.73 -10.54 8.39
CA ALA A 819 -27.04 -9.86 8.49
C ALA A 819 -28.21 -10.85 8.56
N ALA A 820 -28.14 -11.98 7.84
CA ALA A 820 -29.17 -13.02 7.85
C ALA A 820 -29.19 -13.82 9.18
N ASP A 821 -28.04 -14.35 9.61
CA ASP A 821 -27.96 -15.19 10.82
C ASP A 821 -28.10 -14.39 12.12
N LYS A 822 -27.64 -13.13 12.14
CA LYS A 822 -27.62 -12.27 13.33
C LYS A 822 -28.01 -10.82 12.99
N PRO A 823 -29.29 -10.52 12.72
CA PRO A 823 -29.75 -9.18 12.34
C PRO A 823 -29.36 -8.07 13.34
N HIS A 824 -29.25 -8.41 14.63
CA HIS A 824 -28.79 -7.50 15.69
C HIS A 824 -27.35 -7.00 15.52
N PHE A 825 -26.47 -7.72 14.81
CA PHE A 825 -25.12 -7.24 14.46
C PHE A 825 -25.20 -6.10 13.42
N LEU A 826 -26.18 -6.12 12.51
CA LEU A 826 -26.40 -5.03 11.55
C LEU A 826 -26.97 -3.79 12.26
N SER A 827 -27.89 -3.94 13.20
CA SER A 827 -28.33 -2.85 14.08
C SER A 827 -27.15 -2.22 14.84
N ARG A 828 -26.29 -3.06 15.45
CA ARG A 828 -25.09 -2.61 16.15
C ARG A 828 -24.09 -1.89 15.24
N ALA A 829 -23.98 -2.29 13.97
CA ALA A 829 -23.15 -1.60 12.98
C ALA A 829 -23.61 -0.15 12.77
N TRP A 830 -24.92 0.09 12.64
CA TRP A 830 -25.45 1.46 12.47
C TRP A 830 -25.36 2.30 13.74
N GLU A 831 -25.56 1.71 14.91
CA GLU A 831 -25.26 2.38 16.20
C GLU A 831 -23.79 2.81 16.26
N ARG A 832 -22.87 1.96 15.80
CA ARG A 832 -21.44 2.26 15.78
C ARG A 832 -21.08 3.38 14.80
N VAL A 833 -21.74 3.45 13.64
CA VAL A 833 -21.64 4.60 12.71
C VAL A 833 -22.12 5.89 13.40
N ARG A 834 -23.21 5.84 14.17
CA ARG A 834 -23.71 7.00 14.94
C ARG A 834 -22.81 7.42 16.10
N GLU A 835 -22.17 6.49 16.78
CA GLU A 835 -21.17 6.79 17.83
C GLU A 835 -20.00 7.57 17.23
N GLU A 836 -19.47 7.11 16.10
CA GLU A 836 -18.32 7.74 15.43
C GLU A 836 -18.68 9.11 14.85
N ALA A 837 -19.86 9.24 14.21
CA ALA A 837 -20.38 10.54 13.79
C ALA A 837 -20.60 11.50 14.98
N GLY A 838 -21.11 10.99 16.11
CA GLY A 838 -21.27 11.76 17.35
C GLY A 838 -19.94 12.23 17.97
N ASN A 839 -18.84 11.53 17.68
CA ASN A 839 -17.48 11.94 18.06
C ASN A 839 -16.85 12.95 17.07
N GLY A 840 -17.56 13.35 16.02
CA GLY A 840 -17.07 14.25 14.96
C GLY A 840 -16.28 13.55 13.85
N HIS A 841 -16.28 12.21 13.80
CA HIS A 841 -15.71 11.43 12.71
C HIS A 841 -16.73 11.18 11.60
N GLN A 842 -16.29 10.58 10.50
CA GLN A 842 -17.11 10.38 9.31
C GLN A 842 -17.11 8.93 8.85
N ALA A 843 -18.17 8.53 8.15
CA ALA A 843 -18.38 7.16 7.70
C ALA A 843 -18.62 7.06 6.19
N TYR A 844 -18.07 6.01 5.58
CA TYR A 844 -18.45 5.56 4.25
C TYR A 844 -19.41 4.38 4.34
N VAL A 845 -20.44 4.37 3.51
CA VAL A 845 -21.31 3.21 3.25
C VAL A 845 -21.22 2.88 1.77
N VAL A 846 -20.79 1.67 1.42
CA VAL A 846 -20.58 1.26 0.02
C VAL A 846 -21.64 0.24 -0.39
N CYS A 847 -22.31 0.49 -1.49
CA CYS A 847 -23.29 -0.43 -2.09
C CYS A 847 -22.88 -0.84 -3.51
N PRO A 848 -23.23 -2.05 -3.96
CA PRO A 848 -22.81 -2.58 -5.26
C PRO A 848 -23.55 -1.98 -6.48
N ARG A 849 -24.75 -1.40 -6.33
CA ARG A 849 -25.58 -0.89 -7.45
C ARG A 849 -25.99 0.58 -7.23
N ILE A 850 -26.35 1.29 -8.30
CA ILE A 850 -26.76 2.70 -8.24
C ILE A 850 -28.26 2.85 -7.89
N GLY A 851 -29.15 2.29 -8.72
CA GLY A 851 -30.61 2.26 -8.48
C GLY A 851 -31.44 2.30 -9.78
N ASP A 852 -31.08 3.17 -10.72
CA ASP A 852 -31.93 3.59 -11.86
C ASP A 852 -32.02 2.61 -13.05
N GLU A 853 -32.15 1.30 -12.81
CA GLU A 853 -32.55 0.37 -13.87
C GLU A 853 -33.92 -0.20 -13.53
N GLU A 854 -34.96 0.28 -14.22
CA GLU A 854 -36.25 -0.41 -14.29
C GLU A 854 -36.01 -1.87 -14.71
N ASP A 855 -36.74 -2.80 -14.10
CA ASP A 855 -36.65 -4.23 -14.43
C ASP A 855 -37.07 -4.47 -15.89
N ASP A 856 -36.10 -4.52 -16.81
CA ASP A 856 -36.33 -4.86 -18.22
C ASP A 856 -36.83 -6.32 -18.31
N PRO A 857 -38.11 -6.58 -18.62
CA PRO A 857 -38.70 -7.92 -18.48
C PRO A 857 -38.16 -8.93 -19.51
N LYS A 858 -37.26 -8.51 -20.41
CA LYS A 858 -36.78 -9.28 -21.55
C LYS A 858 -35.52 -10.12 -21.29
N LYS A 859 -34.91 -10.04 -20.10
CA LYS A 859 -33.75 -10.88 -19.73
C LYS A 859 -34.11 -12.20 -19.03
N ALA A 860 -35.40 -12.53 -18.90
CA ALA A 860 -35.88 -13.82 -18.39
C ALA A 860 -35.65 -14.98 -19.40
N GLY A 861 -34.38 -15.32 -19.64
CA GLY A 861 -33.92 -16.39 -20.52
C GLY A 861 -33.21 -17.54 -19.79
N LYS A 862 -33.24 -17.56 -18.45
CA LYS A 862 -32.64 -18.60 -17.61
C LYS A 862 -33.71 -19.28 -16.74
N SER A 863 -33.38 -20.48 -16.25
CA SER A 863 -34.30 -21.40 -15.58
C SER A 863 -34.90 -20.78 -14.31
N PRO A 864 -36.24 -20.84 -14.09
CA PRO A 864 -36.90 -20.22 -12.94
C PRO A 864 -36.59 -20.88 -11.59
N GLU A 865 -35.74 -21.91 -11.55
CA GLU A 865 -35.27 -22.55 -10.32
C GLU A 865 -33.97 -21.89 -9.77
N ASP A 866 -33.19 -21.19 -10.59
CA ASP A 866 -31.93 -20.52 -10.15
C ASP A 866 -32.11 -19.06 -9.71
N GLU A 867 -33.16 -18.37 -10.20
CA GLU A 867 -33.42 -16.95 -9.87
C GLU A 867 -34.20 -16.76 -8.55
N ALA A 868 -34.84 -17.80 -8.03
CA ALA A 868 -35.79 -17.71 -6.92
C ALA A 868 -35.15 -17.47 -5.53
N GLU A 869 -33.83 -17.64 -5.36
CA GLU A 869 -33.16 -17.61 -4.04
C GLU A 869 -32.25 -16.39 -3.79
N ARG A 870 -32.03 -15.49 -4.77
CA ARG A 870 -31.14 -14.34 -4.60
C ARG A 870 -31.84 -13.00 -4.78
N ARG A 871 -31.89 -12.22 -3.69
CA ARG A 871 -32.33 -10.82 -3.74
C ARG A 871 -31.53 -9.99 -4.76
N PRO A 872 -32.13 -8.96 -5.39
CA PRO A 872 -31.36 -7.99 -6.16
C PRO A 872 -30.33 -7.27 -5.26
N PRO A 873 -29.16 -6.92 -5.80
CA PRO A 873 -28.11 -6.23 -5.05
C PRO A 873 -28.56 -4.84 -4.59
N LEU A 874 -28.18 -4.44 -3.38
CA LEU A 874 -28.61 -3.17 -2.79
C LEU A 874 -28.15 -1.95 -3.60
N ALA A 875 -29.09 -1.03 -3.85
CA ALA A 875 -28.86 0.21 -4.56
C ALA A 875 -28.47 1.36 -3.61
N VAL A 876 -27.55 2.22 -4.05
CA VAL A 876 -27.10 3.40 -3.28
C VAL A 876 -28.24 4.34 -2.94
N LEU A 877 -29.16 4.60 -3.88
CA LEU A 877 -30.29 5.52 -3.64
C LEU A 877 -31.25 4.96 -2.58
N ASP A 878 -31.72 3.73 -2.76
CA ASP A 878 -32.61 3.05 -1.81
C ASP A 878 -31.99 2.95 -0.40
N VAL A 879 -30.69 2.62 -0.32
CA VAL A 879 -29.97 2.52 0.96
C VAL A 879 -29.78 3.90 1.59
N ALA A 880 -29.48 4.95 0.82
CA ALA A 880 -29.34 6.30 1.36
C ALA A 880 -30.66 6.81 1.97
N ASP A 881 -31.78 6.65 1.25
CA ASP A 881 -33.10 7.03 1.74
C ASP A 881 -33.51 6.21 2.98
N GLN A 882 -33.26 4.89 2.95
CA GLN A 882 -33.53 4.02 4.10
C GLN A 882 -32.69 4.39 5.33
N LEU A 883 -31.41 4.74 5.15
CA LEU A 883 -30.52 5.13 6.24
C LEU A 883 -30.90 6.49 6.83
N ALA A 884 -31.15 7.49 5.98
CA ALA A 884 -31.53 8.85 6.38
C ALA A 884 -32.91 8.89 7.06
N GLY A 885 -33.88 8.13 6.56
CA GLY A 885 -35.22 7.99 7.15
C GLY A 885 -35.30 7.05 8.35
N GLY A 886 -34.25 6.27 8.62
CA GLY A 886 -34.24 5.19 9.61
C GLY A 886 -33.07 5.27 10.59
N PRO A 887 -32.11 4.32 10.57
CA PRO A 887 -31.13 4.14 11.64
C PRO A 887 -30.12 5.30 11.79
N LEU A 888 -29.91 6.12 10.74
CA LEU A 888 -29.00 7.28 10.76
C LEU A 888 -29.76 8.62 10.80
N GLN A 889 -31.05 8.61 11.15
CA GLN A 889 -31.88 9.81 11.24
C GLN A 889 -31.23 10.88 12.14
N GLY A 890 -31.07 12.08 11.57
CA GLY A 890 -30.44 13.23 12.22
C GLY A 890 -28.96 13.45 11.86
N LEU A 891 -28.32 12.52 11.16
CA LEU A 891 -27.03 12.75 10.50
C LEU A 891 -27.21 13.29 9.08
N LYS A 892 -26.21 14.00 8.59
CA LYS A 892 -26.13 14.47 7.19
C LYS A 892 -25.58 13.34 6.31
N VAL A 893 -26.50 12.73 5.57
CA VAL A 893 -26.19 11.68 4.60
C VAL A 893 -26.17 12.29 3.20
N GLU A 894 -25.08 12.11 2.44
CA GLU A 894 -25.04 12.43 1.00
C GLU A 894 -24.69 11.20 0.16
N VAL A 895 -25.02 11.27 -1.12
CA VAL A 895 -24.88 10.20 -2.10
C VAL A 895 -23.75 10.49 -3.09
N LEU A 896 -22.97 9.46 -3.45
CA LEU A 896 -21.95 9.54 -4.50
C LEU A 896 -21.94 8.32 -5.43
N HIS A 897 -22.35 8.51 -6.69
CA HIS A 897 -22.36 7.43 -7.69
C HIS A 897 -21.78 7.80 -9.05
N GLY A 898 -21.41 6.76 -9.82
CA GLY A 898 -20.69 6.90 -11.10
C GLY A 898 -21.41 7.77 -12.13
N ARG A 899 -22.75 7.77 -12.13
CA ARG A 899 -23.61 8.56 -13.04
C ARG A 899 -23.73 10.06 -12.70
N MET A 900 -23.25 10.55 -11.55
CA MET A 900 -23.31 11.99 -11.21
C MET A 900 -22.36 12.83 -12.09
N HIS A 901 -22.68 14.12 -12.28
CA HIS A 901 -21.79 15.05 -12.99
C HIS A 901 -20.44 15.21 -12.26
N PRO A 902 -19.30 15.39 -12.95
CA PRO A 902 -18.00 15.56 -12.30
C PRO A 902 -17.97 16.69 -11.26
N ASP A 903 -18.52 17.86 -11.59
CA ASP A 903 -18.57 19.00 -10.68
C ASP A 903 -19.39 18.72 -9.40
N ASP A 904 -20.47 17.95 -9.51
CA ASP A 904 -21.30 17.55 -8.38
C ASP A 904 -20.55 16.56 -7.48
N LYS A 905 -19.84 15.59 -8.06
CA LYS A 905 -18.98 14.65 -7.32
C LYS A 905 -17.91 15.39 -6.55
N ASP A 906 -17.22 16.33 -7.19
CA ASP A 906 -16.19 17.15 -6.55
C ASP A 906 -16.77 18.05 -5.44
N ALA A 907 -17.99 18.58 -5.63
CA ALA A 907 -18.67 19.37 -4.61
C ALA A 907 -19.06 18.52 -3.38
N VAL A 908 -19.62 17.32 -3.59
CA VAL A 908 -19.92 16.33 -2.54
C VAL A 908 -18.62 15.94 -1.81
N MET A 909 -17.57 15.57 -2.54
CA MET A 909 -16.30 15.17 -1.93
C MET A 909 -15.60 16.33 -1.21
N ARG A 910 -15.77 17.59 -1.64
CA ARG A 910 -15.29 18.76 -0.89
C ARG A 910 -16.05 18.97 0.42
N ARG A 911 -17.38 18.87 0.44
CA ARG A 911 -18.18 18.94 1.67
C ARG A 911 -17.83 17.81 2.64
N PHE A 912 -17.71 16.59 2.12
CA PHE A 912 -17.27 15.45 2.91
C PHE A 912 -15.84 15.64 3.45
N ALA A 913 -14.87 16.05 2.63
CA ALA A 913 -13.51 16.32 3.12
C ALA A 913 -13.43 17.49 4.15
N ALA A 914 -14.37 18.43 4.11
CA ALA A 914 -14.47 19.55 5.05
C ALA A 914 -15.21 19.20 6.37
N GLY A 915 -15.73 17.98 6.52
CA GLY A 915 -16.56 17.61 7.68
C GLY A 915 -17.98 18.19 7.67
N GLU A 916 -18.45 18.69 6.52
CA GLU A 916 -19.82 19.22 6.39
C GLU A 916 -20.88 18.12 6.25
N THR A 917 -20.47 16.90 5.90
CA THR A 917 -21.30 15.71 5.65
C THR A 917 -20.80 14.56 6.52
N ASP A 918 -21.68 13.95 7.33
CA ASP A 918 -21.27 12.94 8.32
C ASP A 918 -21.08 11.55 7.69
N VAL A 919 -21.95 11.20 6.74
CA VAL A 919 -21.99 9.87 6.10
C VAL A 919 -22.10 9.99 4.59
N LEU A 920 -21.18 9.34 3.87
CA LEU A 920 -21.21 9.26 2.41
C LEU A 920 -21.66 7.85 1.97
N VAL A 921 -22.84 7.76 1.34
CA VAL A 921 -23.34 6.52 0.74
C VAL A 921 -22.92 6.50 -0.72
N ALA A 922 -22.06 5.56 -1.08
CA ALA A 922 -21.39 5.55 -2.37
C ALA A 922 -21.41 4.19 -3.07
N THR A 923 -21.14 4.21 -4.37
CA THR A 923 -20.72 3.01 -5.11
C THR A 923 -19.18 2.85 -5.03
N THR A 924 -18.65 1.87 -5.73
CA THR A 924 -17.20 1.63 -5.97
C THR A 924 -16.41 2.84 -6.50
N VAL A 925 -17.05 3.98 -6.81
CA VAL A 925 -16.38 5.23 -7.21
C VAL A 925 -15.39 5.74 -6.15
N ILE A 926 -15.67 5.53 -4.85
CA ILE A 926 -14.73 5.91 -3.78
C ILE A 926 -13.48 5.04 -3.70
N GLU A 927 -13.37 3.97 -4.50
CA GLU A 927 -12.15 3.15 -4.58
C GLU A 927 -10.94 3.98 -5.06
N VAL A 928 -11.14 5.16 -5.68
CA VAL A 928 -10.09 6.00 -6.28
C VAL A 928 -10.04 7.42 -5.69
N GLY A 929 -8.83 7.92 -5.42
CA GLY A 929 -8.50 9.35 -5.56
C GLY A 929 -8.78 10.33 -4.40
N VAL A 930 -9.52 10.00 -3.34
CA VAL A 930 -9.71 10.94 -2.21
C VAL A 930 -9.18 10.38 -0.89
N ASN A 931 -8.51 11.25 -0.13
CA ASN A 931 -8.02 11.00 1.22
C ASN A 931 -8.81 11.86 2.21
N VAL A 932 -9.53 11.23 3.14
CA VAL A 932 -10.27 11.92 4.21
C VAL A 932 -9.78 11.36 5.55
N PRO A 933 -8.80 12.00 6.21
CA PRO A 933 -8.21 11.49 7.45
C PRO A 933 -9.22 11.28 8.58
N ASN A 934 -10.30 12.07 8.61
CA ASN A 934 -11.37 12.00 9.61
C ASN A 934 -12.40 10.87 9.36
N ALA A 935 -12.26 10.11 8.26
CA ALA A 935 -13.14 8.96 7.98
C ALA A 935 -12.65 7.70 8.72
N THR A 936 -13.39 7.30 9.76
CA THR A 936 -13.02 6.19 10.65
C THR A 936 -13.77 4.90 10.32
N VAL A 937 -15.01 4.98 9.83
CA VAL A 937 -15.84 3.79 9.56
C VAL A 937 -16.06 3.55 8.07
N MET A 938 -15.88 2.32 7.63
CA MET A 938 -16.23 1.80 6.32
C MET A 938 -17.25 0.67 6.50
N VAL A 939 -18.45 0.80 5.91
CA VAL A 939 -19.47 -0.25 5.87
C VAL A 939 -19.66 -0.67 4.43
N ILE A 940 -19.44 -1.95 4.11
CA ILE A 940 -19.60 -2.49 2.76
C ILE A 940 -20.82 -3.41 2.76
N MET A 941 -21.87 -2.99 2.06
CA MET A 941 -23.12 -3.74 1.90
C MET A 941 -22.99 -4.79 0.79
N ASP A 942 -23.56 -5.98 0.97
CA ASP A 942 -23.40 -7.14 0.07
C ASP A 942 -21.92 -7.42 -0.26
N ALA A 943 -21.04 -7.42 0.75
CA ALA A 943 -19.59 -7.54 0.60
C ALA A 943 -19.15 -8.83 -0.13
N ASP A 944 -19.98 -9.88 -0.12
CA ASP A 944 -19.80 -11.12 -0.91
C ASP A 944 -19.84 -10.91 -2.43
N ARG A 945 -20.30 -9.75 -2.92
CA ARG A 945 -20.30 -9.38 -4.34
C ARG A 945 -19.03 -8.62 -4.79
N PHE A 946 -18.17 -8.21 -3.87
CA PHE A 946 -16.93 -7.47 -4.16
C PHE A 946 -15.71 -8.41 -4.22
N GLY A 947 -14.76 -8.14 -5.12
CA GLY A 947 -13.48 -8.85 -5.18
C GLY A 947 -12.54 -8.50 -4.00
N VAL A 948 -11.59 -9.37 -3.66
CA VAL A 948 -10.68 -9.15 -2.51
C VAL A 948 -9.87 -7.87 -2.68
N SER A 949 -9.34 -7.62 -3.88
CA SER A 949 -8.58 -6.40 -4.19
C SER A 949 -9.44 -5.12 -4.09
N GLN A 950 -10.74 -5.18 -4.41
CA GLN A 950 -11.68 -4.07 -4.19
C GLN A 950 -11.95 -3.84 -2.71
N LEU A 951 -12.24 -4.90 -1.95
CA LEU A 951 -12.40 -4.83 -0.50
C LEU A 951 -11.12 -4.26 0.16
N HIS A 952 -9.95 -4.61 -0.35
CA HIS A 952 -8.68 -4.03 0.10
C HIS A 952 -8.58 -2.53 -0.18
N GLN A 953 -8.92 -2.09 -1.39
CA GLN A 953 -8.90 -0.66 -1.78
C GLN A 953 -9.94 0.16 -1.01
N LEU A 954 -11.13 -0.38 -0.76
CA LEU A 954 -12.19 0.25 0.06
C LEU A 954 -11.77 0.34 1.54
N ARG A 955 -11.30 -0.76 2.14
CA ARG A 955 -10.64 -0.74 3.45
C ARG A 955 -9.47 0.26 3.46
N GLY A 956 -8.80 0.42 2.32
CA GLY A 956 -7.80 1.42 1.99
C GLY A 956 -8.22 2.89 2.20
N ARG A 957 -9.52 3.22 2.29
CA ARG A 957 -10.04 4.60 2.37
C ARG A 957 -10.29 5.12 3.79
N VAL A 958 -10.33 4.25 4.81
CA VAL A 958 -10.49 4.63 6.23
C VAL A 958 -9.22 4.36 7.04
N GLY A 959 -9.18 4.82 8.29
CA GLY A 959 -8.02 4.63 9.18
C GLY A 959 -6.77 5.33 8.64
N ARG A 960 -6.96 6.54 8.08
CA ARG A 960 -5.89 7.43 7.60
C ARG A 960 -5.60 8.59 8.57
N GLY A 961 -6.34 8.64 9.69
CA GLY A 961 -6.20 9.57 10.81
C GLY A 961 -5.76 8.88 12.12
N SER A 962 -5.86 9.60 13.24
CA SER A 962 -5.49 9.15 14.60
C SER A 962 -6.49 8.18 15.21
N ALA A 963 -7.75 8.27 14.80
CA ALA A 963 -8.76 7.32 15.21
C ALA A 963 -8.59 5.99 14.45
N ALA A 964 -8.78 4.89 15.18
CA ALA A 964 -8.68 3.55 14.63
C ALA A 964 -9.75 3.32 13.56
N GLY A 965 -9.35 2.77 12.42
CA GLY A 965 -10.29 2.43 11.35
C GLY A 965 -11.16 1.22 11.73
N LEU A 966 -12.42 1.24 11.33
CA LEU A 966 -13.34 0.11 11.45
C LEU A 966 -13.91 -0.23 10.07
N CYS A 967 -13.71 -1.47 9.61
CA CYS A 967 -14.24 -1.95 8.34
C CYS A 967 -15.25 -3.09 8.58
N LEU A 968 -16.52 -2.84 8.26
CA LEU A 968 -17.64 -3.76 8.46
C LEU A 968 -18.08 -4.35 7.11
N LEU A 969 -17.85 -5.65 6.93
CA LEU A 969 -18.19 -6.40 5.72
C LEU A 969 -19.55 -7.07 5.91
N VAL A 970 -20.63 -6.45 5.43
CA VAL A 970 -22.01 -6.95 5.61
C VAL A 970 -22.34 -7.97 4.54
N THR A 971 -22.81 -9.15 4.95
CA THR A 971 -23.24 -10.22 4.03
C THR A 971 -24.39 -11.03 4.61
N GLU A 972 -25.19 -11.63 3.74
CA GLU A 972 -26.24 -12.61 4.08
C GLU A 972 -25.85 -14.05 3.75
N MET A 973 -24.61 -14.29 3.30
CA MET A 973 -24.13 -15.62 2.95
C MET A 973 -23.93 -16.50 4.22
N PRO A 974 -24.41 -17.77 4.22
CA PRO A 974 -24.26 -18.68 5.35
C PRO A 974 -22.82 -18.95 5.76
N GLU A 975 -22.61 -19.30 7.05
CA GLU A 975 -21.28 -19.49 7.63
C GLU A 975 -20.38 -20.51 6.90
N ALA A 976 -20.98 -21.60 6.39
CA ALA A 976 -20.28 -22.66 5.66
C ALA A 976 -19.97 -22.33 4.18
N SER A 977 -20.35 -21.16 3.68
CA SER A 977 -20.15 -20.79 2.26
C SER A 977 -18.72 -20.31 1.97
N ALA A 978 -18.21 -20.62 0.77
CA ALA A 978 -16.90 -20.13 0.31
C ALA A 978 -16.82 -18.59 0.29
N ALA A 979 -17.93 -17.90 -0.03
CA ALA A 979 -18.01 -16.44 0.03
C ALA A 979 -17.83 -15.90 1.46
N ARG A 980 -18.34 -16.60 2.48
CA ARG A 980 -18.11 -16.23 3.88
C ARG A 980 -16.67 -16.51 4.31
N GLN A 981 -16.10 -17.64 3.93
CA GLN A 981 -14.70 -17.98 4.20
C GLN A 981 -13.75 -16.92 3.60
N ARG A 982 -14.03 -16.44 2.37
CA ARG A 982 -13.34 -15.29 1.76
C ARG A 982 -13.38 -14.05 2.64
N LEU A 983 -14.58 -13.61 3.03
CA LEU A 983 -14.73 -12.38 3.82
C LEU A 983 -14.02 -12.50 5.18
N ASN A 984 -14.06 -13.67 5.81
CA ASN A 984 -13.33 -13.93 7.06
C ASN A 984 -11.81 -13.84 6.84
N ALA A 985 -11.27 -14.37 5.74
CA ALA A 985 -9.85 -14.27 5.39
C ALA A 985 -9.44 -12.81 5.13
N VAL A 986 -10.25 -12.05 4.37
CA VAL A 986 -10.02 -10.61 4.12
C VAL A 986 -10.08 -9.79 5.41
N ALA A 987 -10.91 -10.19 6.38
CA ALA A 987 -10.99 -9.56 7.69
C ALA A 987 -9.83 -9.92 8.62
N ALA A 988 -9.15 -11.06 8.40
CA ALA A 988 -8.12 -11.58 9.29
C ALA A 988 -6.71 -10.99 9.06
N THR A 989 -6.38 -10.56 7.85
CA THR A 989 -5.05 -10.01 7.52
C THR A 989 -5.10 -8.56 7.02
N LEU A 990 -4.12 -7.76 7.44
CA LEU A 990 -3.91 -6.39 6.94
C LEU A 990 -2.92 -6.32 5.77
N ASP A 991 -2.13 -7.37 5.55
CA ASP A 991 -1.05 -7.43 4.57
C ASP A 991 -1.58 -7.57 3.13
N GLY A 992 -1.12 -6.70 2.22
CA GLY A 992 -1.51 -6.68 0.82
C GLY A 992 -1.03 -7.89 0.00
N PHE A 993 0.13 -8.47 0.33
CA PHE A 993 0.65 -9.67 -0.32
C PHE A 993 -0.13 -10.93 0.09
N GLU A 994 -0.43 -11.07 1.39
CA GLU A 994 -1.27 -12.16 1.88
C GLU A 994 -2.68 -12.08 1.28
N LEU A 995 -3.26 -10.87 1.20
CA LEU A 995 -4.56 -10.68 0.55
C LEU A 995 -4.55 -10.98 -0.95
N SER A 996 -3.48 -10.63 -1.67
CA SER A 996 -3.40 -10.97 -3.10
C SER A 996 -3.25 -12.47 -3.30
N ARG A 997 -2.47 -13.18 -2.46
CA ARG A 997 -2.43 -14.66 -2.46
C ARG A 997 -3.82 -15.27 -2.24
N ILE A 998 -4.57 -14.80 -1.23
CA ILE A 998 -5.94 -15.25 -0.94
C ILE A 998 -6.91 -14.96 -2.10
N ASP A 999 -6.80 -13.81 -2.79
CA ASP A 999 -7.59 -13.48 -3.98
C ASP A 999 -7.33 -14.48 -5.11
N LEU A 1000 -6.07 -14.83 -5.33
CA LEU A 1000 -5.63 -15.74 -6.40
C LEU A 1000 -6.00 -17.20 -6.14
N GLU A 1001 -5.78 -17.72 -4.92
CA GLU A 1001 -6.21 -19.06 -4.49
C GLU A 1001 -7.72 -19.28 -4.72
N GLN A 1002 -8.53 -18.24 -4.44
CA GLN A 1002 -9.99 -18.35 -4.50
C GLN A 1002 -10.58 -18.09 -5.88
N ARG A 1003 -9.86 -17.38 -6.75
CA ARG A 1003 -10.21 -17.23 -8.18
C ARG A 1003 -9.98 -18.51 -9.00
N ARG A 1004 -9.70 -19.68 -8.38
CA ARG A 1004 -9.53 -21.01 -9.00
C ARG A 1004 -8.92 -20.92 -10.41
N GLU A 1005 -7.72 -20.33 -10.51
CA GLU A 1005 -6.91 -20.21 -11.74
C GLU A 1005 -7.66 -19.68 -13.00
N GLY A 1006 -8.75 -18.94 -12.77
CA GLY A 1006 -9.62 -18.42 -13.81
C GLY A 1006 -9.07 -17.15 -14.44
N ASP A 1007 -8.65 -17.28 -15.70
CA ASP A 1007 -8.07 -16.23 -16.56
C ASP A 1007 -6.80 -15.55 -16.01
N VAL A 1008 -5.70 -16.31 -16.05
CA VAL A 1008 -4.34 -15.88 -15.71
C VAL A 1008 -3.66 -15.11 -16.87
N LEU A 1009 -4.25 -15.03 -18.07
CA LEU A 1009 -3.61 -14.37 -19.23
C LEU A 1009 -4.37 -13.14 -19.75
N GLY A 1010 -5.65 -13.03 -19.40
CA GLY A 1010 -6.38 -11.78 -19.31
C GLY A 1010 -7.12 -11.38 -20.58
N GLN A 1011 -8.42 -11.65 -20.62
CA GLN A 1011 -9.42 -10.78 -21.28
C GLN A 1011 -10.89 -11.10 -20.90
N ALA A 1012 -11.14 -12.15 -20.12
CA ALA A 1012 -12.47 -12.58 -19.71
C ALA A 1012 -12.88 -12.00 -18.34
N GLN A 1013 -13.67 -10.91 -18.35
CA GLN A 1013 -14.47 -10.59 -17.17
C GLN A 1013 -15.51 -11.70 -16.93
N SER A 1014 -15.20 -12.57 -15.97
CA SER A 1014 -16.04 -13.65 -15.41
C SER A 1014 -16.49 -14.77 -16.38
N GLY A 1015 -16.00 -15.99 -16.14
CA GLY A 1015 -16.76 -17.22 -16.43
C GLY A 1015 -16.20 -18.19 -17.47
N ALA A 1016 -15.10 -17.87 -18.16
CA ALA A 1016 -14.41 -18.82 -19.04
C ALA A 1016 -13.32 -19.60 -18.27
N ARG A 1017 -12.89 -20.75 -18.82
CA ARG A 1017 -12.10 -21.77 -18.12
C ARG A 1017 -10.66 -21.35 -17.84
N THR A 1018 -10.04 -22.04 -16.88
CA THR A 1018 -8.60 -21.98 -16.62
C THR A 1018 -7.82 -22.44 -17.86
N SER A 1019 -6.75 -21.72 -18.22
CA SER A 1019 -5.82 -22.13 -19.29
C SER A 1019 -4.81 -23.18 -18.81
N LEU A 1020 -4.44 -23.12 -17.54
CA LEU A 1020 -3.63 -24.10 -16.83
C LEU A 1020 -4.53 -25.26 -16.32
N ARG A 1021 -4.02 -26.49 -16.35
CA ARG A 1021 -4.76 -27.72 -15.97
C ARG A 1021 -4.10 -28.49 -14.83
N VAL A 1022 -2.79 -28.33 -14.62
CA VAL A 1022 -2.01 -28.99 -13.55
C VAL A 1022 -1.10 -28.02 -12.79
N LEU A 1023 -0.58 -26.99 -13.46
CA LEU A 1023 0.31 -25.99 -12.88
C LEU A 1023 -0.45 -25.03 -11.97
N ALA A 1024 -0.15 -25.08 -10.67
CA ALA A 1024 -0.70 -24.16 -9.68
C ALA A 1024 0.27 -22.99 -9.48
N VAL A 1025 -0.09 -21.81 -9.98
CA VAL A 1025 0.83 -20.65 -10.08
C VAL A 1025 1.47 -20.27 -8.73
N ILE A 1026 0.78 -20.49 -7.62
CA ILE A 1026 1.27 -20.18 -6.27
C ILE A 1026 2.14 -21.31 -5.69
N GLU A 1027 1.74 -22.57 -5.88
CA GLU A 1027 2.46 -23.73 -5.31
C GLU A 1027 3.75 -24.05 -6.08
N ASP A 1028 3.77 -23.77 -7.39
CA ASP A 1028 4.82 -24.17 -8.32
C ASP A 1028 5.79 -23.03 -8.70
N GLU A 1029 6.07 -22.09 -7.77
CA GLU A 1029 6.96 -20.92 -8.02
C GLU A 1029 8.32 -21.34 -8.61
N GLU A 1030 8.96 -22.34 -8.01
CA GLU A 1030 10.29 -22.80 -8.39
C GLU A 1030 10.29 -23.40 -9.82
N ILE A 1031 9.26 -24.18 -10.16
CA ILE A 1031 9.06 -24.76 -11.50
C ILE A 1031 8.93 -23.64 -12.54
N ILE A 1032 8.13 -22.61 -12.26
CA ILE A 1032 7.92 -21.47 -13.16
C ILE A 1032 9.20 -20.65 -13.34
N ALA A 1033 9.96 -20.43 -12.26
CA ALA A 1033 11.21 -19.71 -12.29
C ALA A 1033 12.28 -20.42 -13.12
N GLU A 1034 12.48 -21.71 -12.90
CA GLU A 1034 13.44 -22.50 -13.67
C GLU A 1034 13.01 -22.67 -15.13
N ALA A 1035 11.71 -22.85 -15.39
CA ALA A 1035 11.17 -22.89 -16.76
C ALA A 1035 11.39 -21.56 -17.50
N ARG A 1036 11.32 -20.42 -16.81
CA ARG A 1036 11.64 -19.09 -17.38
C ARG A 1036 13.10 -18.98 -17.81
N GLU A 1037 14.05 -19.47 -17.02
CA GLU A 1037 15.48 -19.43 -17.38
C GLU A 1037 15.79 -20.27 -18.63
N GLU A 1038 15.19 -21.45 -18.73
CA GLU A 1038 15.32 -22.32 -19.91
C GLU A 1038 14.63 -21.70 -21.14
N ALA A 1039 13.44 -21.13 -20.96
CA ALA A 1039 12.69 -20.46 -22.04
C ALA A 1039 13.44 -19.24 -22.61
N VAL A 1040 14.05 -18.42 -21.75
CA VAL A 1040 14.89 -17.28 -22.17
C VAL A 1040 16.12 -17.77 -22.94
N ARG A 1041 16.81 -18.81 -22.45
CA ARG A 1041 17.96 -19.41 -23.17
C ARG A 1041 17.56 -19.99 -24.53
N LEU A 1042 16.41 -20.66 -24.61
CA LEU A 1042 15.91 -21.23 -25.86
C LEU A 1042 15.58 -20.12 -26.86
N VAL A 1043 14.73 -19.16 -26.50
CA VAL A 1043 14.29 -18.08 -27.40
C VAL A 1043 15.46 -17.20 -27.85
N ALA A 1044 16.50 -17.01 -27.01
CA ALA A 1044 17.72 -16.31 -27.43
C ALA A 1044 18.53 -17.04 -28.52
N SER A 1045 18.34 -18.35 -28.69
CA SER A 1045 19.06 -19.18 -29.68
C SER A 1045 18.23 -19.55 -30.91
N ASP A 1046 16.91 -19.75 -30.76
CA ASP A 1046 15.96 -20.09 -31.82
C ASP A 1046 14.61 -19.40 -31.58
N PRO A 1047 14.48 -18.09 -31.85
CA PRO A 1047 13.27 -17.31 -31.54
C PRO A 1047 12.02 -17.83 -32.26
N GLU A 1048 12.19 -18.50 -33.40
CA GLU A 1048 11.13 -19.08 -34.20
C GLU A 1048 10.84 -20.55 -33.87
N LEU A 1049 11.58 -21.18 -32.97
CA LEU A 1049 11.45 -22.61 -32.64
C LEU A 1049 11.57 -23.52 -33.89
N THR A 1050 12.50 -23.20 -34.80
CA THR A 1050 12.80 -23.97 -36.01
C THR A 1050 13.34 -25.38 -35.71
N GLN A 1051 14.08 -25.54 -34.61
CA GLN A 1051 14.65 -26.81 -34.18
C GLN A 1051 13.68 -27.64 -33.31
N LEU A 1052 12.61 -27.03 -32.80
CA LEU A 1052 11.63 -27.64 -31.88
C LEU A 1052 10.20 -27.52 -32.42
N PRO A 1053 9.86 -28.22 -33.52
CA PRO A 1053 8.54 -28.12 -34.14
C PRO A 1053 7.40 -28.59 -33.23
N GLY A 1054 7.63 -29.55 -32.33
CA GLY A 1054 6.62 -30.00 -31.36
C GLY A 1054 6.23 -28.90 -30.37
N LEU A 1055 7.22 -28.18 -29.84
CA LEU A 1055 7.01 -27.03 -28.96
C LEU A 1055 6.31 -25.87 -29.68
N ARG A 1056 6.68 -25.62 -30.95
CA ARG A 1056 5.99 -24.62 -31.79
C ARG A 1056 4.51 -24.95 -31.93
N THR A 1057 4.16 -26.20 -32.28
CA THR A 1057 2.77 -26.64 -32.39
C THR A 1057 1.98 -26.46 -31.08
N ALA A 1058 2.57 -26.83 -29.94
CA ALA A 1058 1.93 -26.66 -28.64
C ALA A 1058 1.66 -25.18 -28.30
N LEU A 1059 2.57 -24.29 -28.72
CA LEU A 1059 2.49 -22.86 -28.52
C LEU A 1059 1.49 -22.19 -29.48
N ASP A 1060 1.45 -22.60 -30.75
CA ASP A 1060 0.46 -22.12 -31.72
C ASP A 1060 -0.96 -22.51 -31.30
N ALA A 1061 -1.17 -23.74 -30.79
CA ALA A 1061 -2.45 -24.18 -30.25
C ALA A 1061 -2.92 -23.40 -29.00
N LEU A 1062 -1.98 -22.88 -28.20
CA LEU A 1062 -2.29 -22.01 -27.06
C LEU A 1062 -2.69 -20.60 -27.53
N LEU A 1063 -2.01 -20.06 -28.53
CA LEU A 1063 -2.25 -18.72 -29.08
C LEU A 1063 -3.52 -18.63 -29.94
N ASP A 1064 -3.87 -19.67 -30.70
CA ASP A 1064 -5.09 -19.66 -31.50
C ASP A 1064 -6.35 -19.74 -30.62
N ALA A 1065 -6.28 -20.34 -29.43
CA ALA A 1065 -7.34 -20.29 -28.42
C ALA A 1065 -7.56 -18.87 -27.84
N GLU A 1066 -6.52 -18.02 -27.79
CA GLU A 1066 -6.66 -16.60 -27.48
C GLU A 1066 -7.30 -15.83 -28.65
N ARG A 1067 -6.95 -16.17 -29.89
CA ARG A 1067 -7.49 -15.52 -31.11
C ARG A 1067 -8.95 -15.83 -31.39
N GLU A 1068 -9.43 -17.06 -31.15
CA GLU A 1068 -10.86 -17.36 -31.33
C GLU A 1068 -11.72 -16.54 -30.35
N GLN A 1069 -11.25 -16.36 -29.11
CA GLN A 1069 -11.92 -15.47 -28.13
C GLN A 1069 -11.89 -13.99 -28.53
N TYR A 1070 -10.86 -13.55 -29.26
CA TYR A 1070 -10.75 -12.20 -29.82
C TYR A 1070 -11.77 -11.97 -30.96
N LEU A 1071 -12.07 -12.98 -31.76
CA LEU A 1071 -13.00 -12.89 -32.88
C LEU A 1071 -14.48 -13.01 -32.49
N GLU A 1072 -14.83 -13.75 -31.43
CA GLU A 1072 -16.23 -13.89 -30.97
C GLU A 1072 -16.84 -12.62 -30.35
N LYS A 1073 -16.07 -11.53 -30.19
CA LYS A 1073 -16.51 -10.25 -29.60
C LYS A 1073 -16.41 -9.03 -30.52
N GLY A 1074 -16.13 -9.23 -31.81
CA GLY A 1074 -16.11 -8.16 -32.83
C GLY A 1074 -17.50 -7.66 -33.25
#